data_AF-A0A026WEF8-F1
#
_entry.id   AF-A0A026WEF8-F1
#
_cell.length_a   1.000
_cell.length_b   1.000
_cell.length_c   1.000
_cell.angle_alpha   90.00
_cell.angle_beta   90.00
_cell.angle_gamma   90.00
#
_symmetry.space_group_name_H-M   'P 1'
#
loop_
_entity.id
_entity.type
_entity.pdbx_description
1 polymer ?
#
loop_
_entity_poly.entity_id
_entity_poly.type
_entity_poly.pdbx_seq_one_letter_code
_entity_poly.pdbx_strand_id
1 'polypeptide(L)'
;MKANEALAPFTVEYARLYESLYKAHQNEKQLSSQCASLKDDIADRTYKIHELRKTVEGHEDEMTRLRQEIVSMTKLADAAHTREQNAQEMIENLRLNITKLGLEIEQKNKQLAAEKDTTISKQKEGLLKERERLVGEMETMRQRMRNMSDYIGELERKSTETEERINEMHETIEMQLNEISRERRGRERAEVETRQLQEEIAVKKNELETAKASIEAGTSNIVKLESLMKEYKTASEKMQKEISKLMLKRMNLQTDLDNANAEVDKMEKEIAEREKQLRNIKHELNRTRDDSAKCKHEKDMVDKKLLKADIERTRLERDLKQVTIDIKNTEHEVFTCRKEQLDHKQRIEALLREKNTIARSKETVQERVKRLNHELVLCQQSRKKVEQELDTVMQSVDEVKHQMEVVEKERDKYSSMVLGLEQQIEDYIKEAKLKQVEIFDYKKRLSEAETKYRQQQSLFEAVRAERNLYSKSLVEAQEEVQDLKRKLKITSQQVEQLKEDIATKEASFIKQEFLLGRVEKEKENLKVELRGSRMEASSLRQEIEEAKKEEKCLRQDIRQADIDIGRRKKDIDNVMNERDILGTQLVRRNDELSLQYSRIKVLNTTLHRGEAQYNQRLEDIRLLKFEVKRLRTEKALLTKSIDNVSNLRQEVFHLNRDLARERFKVTALEEEVQTPLNIHRWRKLEGTDPTTFELVKKVQILQKRILKLSTDMIDKNKKIKDTEKLYMNLRDVLSKQPDPQVAANLDKVQNALRKREEKLKCLVAELNMYEAQAEEYKGDMARMGNEMCELKKKYYAQKRKLQKMKEAIPKSTHESILPGILLSSKKFCGGGFRMITPTSKSCCILNSSMSR
;
A
#
# COMPACT_ATOMS: atom_id res chain seq x y z
N MET A 1 -31.04 -50.99 14.78
CA MET A 1 -31.62 -50.86 13.42
C MET A 1 -30.93 -51.70 12.34
N LYS A 2 -29.76 -52.35 12.57
CA LYS A 2 -29.07 -53.15 11.54
C LYS A 2 -29.65 -54.56 11.26
N ALA A 3 -30.70 -54.98 11.96
CA ALA A 3 -31.25 -56.34 11.88
C ALA A 3 -32.66 -56.41 11.25
N ASN A 4 -33.18 -55.31 10.69
CA ASN A 4 -34.56 -55.25 10.18
C ASN A 4 -34.58 -54.56 8.80
N GLU A 5 -34.72 -55.33 7.71
CA GLU A 5 -34.60 -54.86 6.31
C GLU A 5 -35.61 -53.76 5.95
N ALA A 6 -36.80 -53.78 6.56
CA ALA A 6 -37.82 -52.75 6.31
C ALA A 6 -37.42 -51.34 6.80
N LEU A 7 -36.46 -51.23 7.73
CA LEU A 7 -36.01 -49.96 8.32
C LEU A 7 -34.71 -49.43 7.70
N ALA A 8 -34.04 -50.20 6.85
CA ALA A 8 -32.81 -49.79 6.17
C ALA A 8 -32.94 -48.43 5.42
N PRO A 9 -33.98 -48.14 4.63
CA PRO A 9 -34.11 -46.85 3.96
C PRO A 9 -34.31 -45.67 4.92
N PHE A 10 -34.89 -45.90 6.10
CA PHE A 10 -35.09 -44.86 7.12
C PHE A 10 -33.84 -44.56 7.95
N THR A 11 -32.85 -45.46 7.97
CA THR A 11 -31.60 -45.20 8.72
C THR A 11 -30.80 -44.04 8.17
N VAL A 12 -30.81 -43.83 6.84
CA VAL A 12 -30.10 -42.73 6.18
C VAL A 12 -30.78 -41.40 6.51
N GLU A 13 -32.11 -41.34 6.40
CA GLU A 13 -32.87 -40.14 6.74
C GLU A 13 -32.81 -39.82 8.25
N TYR A 14 -32.87 -40.84 9.11
CA TYR A 14 -32.69 -40.66 10.56
C TYR A 14 -31.28 -40.17 10.92
N ALA A 15 -30.23 -40.70 10.27
CA ALA A 15 -28.87 -40.23 10.48
C ALA A 15 -28.70 -38.76 10.03
N ARG A 16 -29.31 -38.39 8.90
CA ARG A 16 -29.31 -37.00 8.39
C ARG A 16 -30.05 -36.04 9.32
N LEU A 17 -31.21 -36.45 9.84
CA LEU A 17 -31.98 -35.69 10.83
C LEU A 17 -31.23 -35.57 12.15
N TYR A 18 -30.62 -36.65 12.63
CA TYR A 18 -29.81 -36.65 13.84
C TYR A 18 -28.57 -35.76 13.70
N GLU A 19 -27.85 -35.81 12.57
CA GLU A 19 -26.74 -34.90 12.31
C GLU A 19 -27.18 -33.44 12.26
N SER A 20 -28.34 -33.17 11.64
CA SER A 20 -28.88 -31.81 11.56
C SER A 20 -29.29 -31.28 12.93
N LEU A 21 -29.95 -32.12 13.74
CA LEU A 21 -30.33 -31.81 15.12
C LEU A 21 -29.09 -31.63 16.01
N TYR A 22 -28.08 -32.49 15.85
CA TYR A 22 -26.83 -32.42 16.59
C TYR A 22 -26.05 -31.14 16.27
N LYS A 23 -25.97 -30.77 14.98
CA LYS A 23 -25.38 -29.49 14.55
C LYS A 23 -26.18 -28.29 15.08
N ALA A 24 -27.51 -28.35 15.03
CA ALA A 24 -28.36 -27.30 15.58
C ALA A 24 -28.14 -27.14 17.10
N HIS A 25 -28.05 -28.23 17.85
CA HIS A 25 -27.82 -28.20 19.29
C HIS A 25 -26.38 -27.74 19.65
N GLN A 26 -25.37 -28.10 18.85
CA GLN A 26 -24.02 -27.56 19.00
C GLN A 26 -23.99 -26.05 18.77
N ASN A 27 -24.68 -25.57 17.73
CA ASN A 27 -24.78 -24.14 17.42
C ASN A 27 -25.54 -23.39 18.53
N GLU A 28 -26.65 -23.95 19.02
CA GLU A 28 -27.40 -23.41 20.16
C GLU A 28 -26.52 -23.30 21.40
N LYS A 29 -25.73 -24.33 21.71
CA LYS A 29 -24.80 -24.33 22.84
C LYS A 29 -23.70 -23.29 22.68
N GLN A 30 -23.16 -23.12 21.48
CA GLN A 30 -22.18 -22.07 21.18
C GLN A 30 -22.79 -20.66 21.31
N LEU A 31 -23.98 -20.43 20.75
CA LEU A 31 -24.68 -19.16 20.85
C LEU A 31 -25.07 -18.83 22.29
N SER A 32 -25.49 -19.82 23.08
CA SER A 32 -25.78 -19.65 24.50
C SER A 32 -24.53 -19.30 25.31
N SER A 33 -23.38 -19.92 24.98
CA SER A 33 -22.07 -19.59 25.58
C SER A 33 -21.66 -18.16 25.25
N GLN A 34 -21.83 -17.73 24.00
CA GLN A 34 -21.57 -16.36 23.57
C GLN A 34 -22.52 -15.34 24.21
N CYS A 35 -23.80 -15.70 24.38
CA CYS A 35 -24.75 -14.84 25.09
C CYS A 35 -24.41 -14.72 26.58
N ALA A 36 -23.89 -15.77 27.21
CA ALA A 36 -23.42 -15.71 28.60
C ALA A 36 -22.18 -14.80 28.72
N SER A 37 -21.17 -14.98 27.85
CA SER A 37 -19.98 -14.12 27.86
C SER A 37 -20.32 -12.66 27.57
N LEU A 38 -21.23 -12.38 26.64
CA LEU A 38 -21.68 -11.01 26.37
C LEU A 38 -22.46 -10.41 27.54
N LYS A 39 -23.21 -11.21 28.31
CA LYS A 39 -23.87 -10.73 29.53
C LYS A 39 -22.87 -10.38 30.61
N ASP A 40 -21.84 -11.21 30.79
CA ASP A 40 -20.75 -10.94 31.74
C ASP A 40 -19.97 -9.69 31.33
N ASP A 41 -19.65 -9.54 30.04
CA ASP A 41 -19.01 -8.32 29.51
C ASP A 41 -19.87 -7.07 29.71
N ILE A 42 -21.19 -7.17 29.55
CA ILE A 42 -22.12 -6.06 29.80
C ILE A 42 -22.14 -5.73 31.30
N ALA A 43 -22.14 -6.73 32.18
CA ALA A 43 -22.09 -6.51 33.63
C ALA A 43 -20.79 -5.81 34.05
N ASP A 44 -19.64 -6.27 33.53
CA ASP A 44 -18.33 -5.67 33.80
C ASP A 44 -18.23 -4.23 33.27
N ARG A 45 -18.72 -3.98 32.05
CA ARG A 45 -18.77 -2.62 31.49
C ARG A 45 -19.71 -1.71 32.28
N THR A 46 -20.84 -2.23 32.74
CA THR A 46 -21.80 -1.48 33.57
C THR A 46 -21.19 -1.13 34.92
N TYR A 47 -20.48 -2.06 35.55
CA TYR A 47 -19.73 -1.82 36.77
C TYR A 47 -18.66 -0.74 36.58
N LYS A 48 -17.89 -0.83 35.49
CA LYS A 48 -16.84 0.15 35.17
C LYS A 48 -17.39 1.55 34.88
N ILE A 49 -18.55 1.63 34.22
CA ILE A 49 -19.27 2.90 34.03
C ILE A 49 -19.75 3.47 35.37
N HIS A 50 -20.22 2.63 36.29
CA HIS A 50 -20.65 3.08 37.61
C HIS A 50 -19.47 3.60 38.44
N GLU A 51 -18.32 2.92 38.41
CA GLU A 51 -17.09 3.35 39.08
C GLU A 51 -16.59 4.70 38.52
N LEU A 52 -16.60 4.86 37.19
CA LEU A 52 -16.23 6.13 36.54
C LEU A 52 -17.22 7.26 36.85
N ARG A 53 -18.52 6.98 36.96
CA ARG A 53 -19.48 8.01 37.41
C ARG A 53 -19.18 8.45 38.83
N LYS A 54 -18.85 7.52 39.72
CA LYS A 54 -18.54 7.82 41.12
C LYS A 54 -17.27 8.65 41.26
N THR A 55 -16.25 8.43 40.44
CA THR A 55 -15.05 9.28 40.41
C THR A 55 -15.35 10.66 39.85
N VAL A 56 -16.17 10.76 38.80
CA VAL A 56 -16.61 12.05 38.24
C VAL A 56 -17.44 12.85 39.25
N GLU A 57 -18.38 12.23 39.95
CA GLU A 57 -19.14 12.86 41.03
C GLU A 57 -18.21 13.37 42.15
N GLY A 58 -17.19 12.58 42.53
CA GLY A 58 -16.17 13.02 43.49
C GLY A 58 -15.37 14.23 43.02
N HIS A 59 -15.02 14.29 41.72
CA HIS A 59 -14.35 15.44 41.14
C HIS A 59 -15.26 16.67 41.03
N GLU A 60 -16.56 16.51 40.78
CA GLU A 60 -17.52 17.61 40.82
C GLU A 60 -17.64 18.19 42.24
N ASP A 61 -17.70 17.34 43.27
CA ASP A 61 -17.72 17.76 44.67
C ASP A 61 -16.42 18.51 45.06
N GLU A 62 -15.27 18.04 44.61
CA GLU A 62 -13.98 18.69 44.84
C GLU A 62 -13.87 20.03 44.09
N MET A 63 -14.34 20.08 42.84
CA MET A 63 -14.45 21.32 42.08
C MET A 63 -15.40 22.33 42.74
N THR A 64 -16.52 21.89 43.32
CA THR A 64 -17.43 22.81 44.03
C THR A 64 -16.80 23.36 45.32
N ARG A 65 -16.03 22.55 46.05
CA ARG A 65 -15.25 23.02 47.22
C ARG A 65 -14.19 24.04 46.83
N LEU A 66 -13.38 23.74 45.82
CA LEU A 66 -12.34 24.67 45.33
C LEU A 66 -12.95 25.97 44.80
N ARG A 67 -14.11 25.91 44.11
CA ARG A 67 -14.85 27.12 43.71
C ARG A 67 -15.36 27.92 44.92
N GLN A 68 -15.78 27.27 46.00
CA GLN A 68 -16.17 27.96 47.23
C GLN A 68 -14.98 28.61 47.94
N GLU A 69 -13.81 27.95 47.95
CA GLU A 69 -12.57 28.51 48.50
C GLU A 69 -12.09 29.73 47.70
N ILE A 70 -12.12 29.67 46.36
CA ILE A 70 -11.80 30.81 45.49
C ILE A 70 -12.73 31.99 45.79
N VAL A 71 -14.04 31.75 45.87
CA VAL A 71 -15.02 32.80 46.21
C VAL A 71 -14.76 33.37 47.61
N SER A 72 -14.32 32.56 48.56
CA SER A 72 -13.93 33.03 49.91
C SER A 72 -12.69 33.93 49.86
N MET A 73 -11.68 33.53 49.09
CA MET A 73 -10.44 34.29 48.91
C MET A 73 -10.65 35.61 48.17
N THR A 74 -11.48 35.62 47.12
CA THR A 74 -11.84 36.86 46.41
C THR A 74 -12.58 37.83 47.32
N LYS A 75 -13.51 37.35 48.17
CA LYS A 75 -14.19 38.20 49.15
C LYS A 75 -13.25 38.77 50.20
N LEU A 76 -12.23 38.01 50.62
CA LEU A 76 -11.19 38.49 51.52
C LEU A 76 -10.32 39.56 50.86
N ALA A 77 -10.02 39.40 49.57
CA ALA A 77 -9.29 40.39 48.78
C ALA A 77 -10.11 41.68 48.58
N ASP A 78 -11.39 41.59 48.23
CA ASP A 78 -12.27 42.75 48.06
C ASP A 78 -12.47 43.50 49.40
N ALA A 79 -12.57 42.77 50.51
CA ALA A 79 -12.63 43.34 51.86
C ALA A 79 -11.32 44.02 52.29
N ALA A 80 -10.17 43.55 51.80
CA ALA A 80 -8.88 44.20 52.03
C ALA A 80 -8.77 45.48 51.18
N HIS A 81 -9.18 45.42 49.91
CA HIS A 81 -9.10 46.55 49.00
C HIS A 81 -10.04 47.70 49.41
N THR A 82 -11.25 47.40 49.89
CA THR A 82 -12.16 48.40 50.46
C THR A 82 -11.62 49.05 51.74
N ARG A 83 -10.88 48.32 52.58
CA ARG A 83 -10.20 48.90 53.75
C ARG A 83 -9.06 49.82 53.34
N GLU A 84 -8.30 49.44 52.32
CA GLU A 84 -7.22 50.25 51.76
C GLU A 84 -7.74 51.55 51.14
N GLN A 85 -8.83 51.48 50.37
CA GLN A 85 -9.47 52.65 49.79
C GLN A 85 -10.00 53.62 50.87
N ASN A 86 -10.65 53.09 51.92
CA ASN A 86 -11.08 53.90 53.06
C ASN A 86 -9.90 54.55 53.80
N ALA A 87 -8.77 53.85 53.92
CA ALA A 87 -7.55 54.39 54.53
C ALA A 87 -6.93 55.50 53.66
N GLN A 88 -6.93 55.33 52.34
CA GLN A 88 -6.45 56.33 51.38
C GLN A 88 -7.33 57.60 51.39
N GLU A 89 -8.66 57.45 51.41
CA GLU A 89 -9.59 58.58 51.58
C GLU A 89 -9.41 59.30 52.93
N MET A 90 -9.12 58.55 54.00
CA MET A 90 -8.83 59.15 55.31
C MET A 90 -7.49 59.90 55.33
N ILE A 91 -6.47 59.38 54.65
CA ILE A 91 -5.17 60.05 54.49
C ILE A 91 -5.31 61.32 53.64
N GLU A 92 -6.09 61.31 52.56
CA GLU A 92 -6.36 62.52 51.76
C GLU A 92 -7.12 63.57 52.58
N ASN A 93 -8.12 63.17 53.35
CA ASN A 93 -8.84 64.08 54.25
C ASN A 93 -7.93 64.66 55.35
N LEU A 94 -7.00 63.87 55.90
CA LEU A 94 -6.02 64.35 56.87
C LEU A 94 -4.99 65.30 56.25
N ARG A 95 -4.54 65.05 55.01
CA ARG A 95 -3.68 65.97 54.24
C ARG A 95 -4.39 67.30 53.94
N LEU A 96 -5.69 67.25 53.67
CA LEU A 96 -6.52 68.43 53.42
C LEU A 96 -6.80 69.22 54.71
N ASN A 97 -6.81 68.56 55.87
CA ASN A 97 -6.88 69.22 57.18
C ASN A 97 -5.53 69.80 57.62
N ILE A 98 -4.41 69.15 57.31
CA ILE A 98 -3.06 69.68 57.57
C ILE A 98 -2.81 70.96 56.75
N THR A 99 -3.28 71.01 55.50
CA THR A 99 -3.19 72.22 54.67
C THR A 99 -4.08 73.36 55.18
N LYS A 100 -5.27 73.05 55.72
CA LYS A 100 -6.13 74.05 56.39
C LYS A 100 -5.54 74.57 57.72
N LEU A 101 -4.96 73.69 58.54
CA LEU A 101 -4.30 74.08 59.79
C LEU A 101 -2.98 74.82 59.55
N GLY A 102 -2.26 74.52 58.46
CA GLY A 102 -1.10 75.29 58.02
C GLY A 102 -1.44 76.75 57.70
N LEU A 103 -2.59 76.99 57.05
CA LEU A 103 -3.09 78.34 56.75
C LEU A 103 -3.58 79.09 58.00
N GLU A 104 -4.13 78.40 59.00
CA GLU A 104 -4.53 79.01 60.28
C GLU A 104 -3.33 79.36 61.18
N ILE A 105 -2.24 78.59 61.10
CA ILE A 105 -0.97 78.87 61.81
C ILE A 105 -0.24 80.06 61.17
N GLU A 106 -0.30 80.21 59.85
CA GLU A 106 0.22 81.40 59.14
C GLU A 106 -0.57 82.69 59.44
N GLN A 107 -1.88 82.58 59.71
CA GLN A 107 -2.72 83.72 60.13
C GLN A 107 -2.59 84.05 61.62
N LYS A 108 -2.30 83.08 62.50
CA LYS A 108 -2.12 83.33 63.95
C LYS A 108 -0.73 83.80 64.36
N ASN A 109 0.32 83.52 63.58
CA ASN A 109 1.68 83.98 63.91
C ASN A 109 1.92 85.49 63.63
N LYS A 110 0.92 86.23 63.12
CA LYS A 110 0.97 87.69 62.92
C LYS A 110 0.27 88.53 63.99
N GLN A 111 -0.31 87.91 65.02
CA GLN A 111 -0.96 88.62 66.13
C GLN A 111 -0.56 87.95 67.45
N LEU A 112 0.13 88.70 68.32
CA LEU A 112 0.44 88.45 69.75
C LEU A 112 1.95 88.45 70.06
N ALA A 113 2.54 89.64 69.93
CA ALA A 113 3.64 90.11 70.78
C ALA A 113 3.12 91.30 71.60
N ALA A 114 3.47 91.36 72.90
CA ALA A 114 3.10 92.34 73.94
C ALA A 114 1.66 92.15 74.50
N GLU A 115 1.39 92.13 75.81
CA GLU A 115 1.98 92.84 76.95
C GLU A 115 1.57 92.12 78.25
N LYS A 116 2.46 92.16 79.24
CA LYS A 116 2.23 91.72 80.62
C LYS A 116 2.27 92.93 81.55
N ASP A 117 1.61 92.71 82.68
CA ASP A 117 1.84 93.28 84.01
C ASP A 117 1.13 94.58 84.42
N THR A 118 0.42 94.50 85.56
CA THR A 118 0.84 95.01 86.89
C THR A 118 -0.40 95.04 87.80
N THR A 119 -0.40 94.69 89.09
CA THR A 119 0.33 95.33 90.19
C THR A 119 0.14 94.48 91.46
N ILE A 120 1.17 94.43 92.31
CA ILE A 120 1.16 93.80 93.63
C ILE A 120 1.47 94.87 94.67
N SER A 121 0.65 94.99 95.72
CA SER A 121 1.08 95.51 97.03
C SER A 121 0.14 95.07 98.16
N LYS A 122 0.15 93.76 98.46
CA LYS A 122 -0.21 93.15 99.78
C LYS A 122 0.82 92.06 100.11
N GLN A 123 2.09 92.44 99.97
CA GLN A 123 3.19 91.55 99.56
C GLN A 123 4.07 91.08 100.72
N LYS A 124 3.52 90.75 101.89
CA LYS A 124 4.34 90.12 102.96
C LYS A 124 3.66 89.01 103.75
N GLU A 125 2.33 89.08 103.92
CA GLU A 125 1.56 87.99 104.54
C GLU A 125 0.91 87.07 103.49
N GLY A 126 0.62 87.60 102.30
CA GLY A 126 0.34 86.80 101.10
C GLY A 126 1.52 85.91 100.73
N LEU A 127 2.77 86.39 100.78
CA LEU A 127 3.95 85.65 100.30
C LEU A 127 4.22 84.30 101.00
N LEU A 128 3.76 84.06 102.23
CA LEU A 128 3.89 82.75 102.90
C LEU A 128 2.80 81.77 102.47
N LYS A 129 1.53 82.22 102.43
CA LYS A 129 0.42 81.44 101.87
C LYS A 129 0.55 81.25 100.36
N GLU A 130 1.21 82.19 99.69
CA GLU A 130 1.50 82.18 98.27
C GLU A 130 2.76 81.37 97.99
N ARG A 131 3.73 81.29 98.91
CA ARG A 131 4.79 80.28 98.83
C ARG A 131 4.21 78.88 99.01
N GLU A 132 3.30 78.64 99.94
CA GLU A 132 2.62 77.34 100.09
C GLU A 132 1.69 77.03 98.91
N ARG A 133 0.94 78.02 98.42
CA ARG A 133 0.12 77.90 97.19
C ARG A 133 0.99 77.66 95.96
N LEU A 134 2.10 78.39 95.79
CA LEU A 134 3.05 78.22 94.69
C LEU A 134 3.85 76.93 94.82
N VAL A 135 4.11 76.41 96.02
CA VAL A 135 4.71 75.08 96.22
C VAL A 135 3.70 73.99 95.88
N GLY A 136 2.42 74.12 96.29
CA GLY A 136 1.35 73.23 95.87
C GLY A 136 1.03 73.32 94.37
N GLU A 137 1.11 74.51 93.78
CA GLU A 137 1.03 74.72 92.33
C GLU A 137 2.26 74.18 91.62
N MET A 138 3.47 74.31 92.19
CA MET A 138 4.68 73.66 91.66
C MET A 138 4.61 72.14 91.79
N GLU A 139 4.03 71.58 92.85
CA GLU A 139 3.86 70.14 93.02
C GLU A 139 2.78 69.58 92.11
N THR A 140 1.67 70.30 91.92
CA THR A 140 0.66 69.92 90.92
C THR A 140 1.20 70.10 89.50
N MET A 141 2.01 71.12 89.21
CA MET A 141 2.69 71.28 87.92
C MET A 141 3.79 70.24 87.72
N ARG A 142 4.54 69.85 88.75
CA ARG A 142 5.50 68.73 88.71
C ARG A 142 4.79 67.39 88.52
N GLN A 143 3.63 67.20 89.15
CA GLN A 143 2.82 66.00 88.95
C GLN A 143 2.21 65.98 87.55
N ARG A 144 1.73 67.12 87.03
CA ARG A 144 1.29 67.25 85.63
C ARG A 144 2.44 67.01 84.66
N MET A 145 3.64 67.52 84.94
CA MET A 145 4.84 67.26 84.13
C MET A 145 5.24 65.79 84.16
N ARG A 146 5.16 65.11 85.32
CA ARG A 146 5.39 63.65 85.41
C ARG A 146 4.34 62.88 84.62
N ASN A 147 3.06 63.16 84.83
CA ASN A 147 1.98 62.51 84.07
C ASN A 147 2.09 62.80 82.57
N MET A 148 2.53 63.99 82.16
CA MET A 148 2.76 64.34 80.76
C MET A 148 4.00 63.63 80.20
N SER A 149 5.05 63.47 80.99
CA SER A 149 6.25 62.70 80.61
C SER A 149 5.93 61.22 80.47
N ASP A 150 5.13 60.65 81.37
CA ASP A 150 4.66 59.27 81.29
C ASP A 150 3.77 59.08 80.05
N TYR A 151 2.89 60.06 79.77
CA TYR A 151 2.06 60.08 78.57
C TYR A 151 2.89 60.20 77.28
N ILE A 152 3.94 61.03 77.28
CA ILE A 152 4.88 61.14 76.15
C ILE A 152 5.62 59.81 75.96
N GLY A 153 6.11 59.18 77.02
CA GLY A 153 6.76 57.87 76.94
C GLY A 153 5.82 56.77 76.43
N GLU A 154 4.54 56.79 76.84
CA GLU A 154 3.53 55.89 76.28
C GLU A 154 3.25 56.14 74.79
N LEU A 155 3.24 57.42 74.37
CA LEU A 155 3.05 57.79 72.97
C LEU A 155 4.27 57.40 72.13
N GLU A 156 5.50 57.60 72.62
CA GLU A 156 6.73 57.18 71.96
C GLU A 156 6.76 55.65 71.81
N ARG A 157 6.41 54.90 72.87
CA ARG A 157 6.32 53.43 72.83
C ARG A 157 5.27 52.94 71.83
N LYS A 158 4.12 53.63 71.74
CA LYS A 158 3.10 53.35 70.72
C LYS A 158 3.60 53.69 69.31
N SER A 159 4.36 54.78 69.16
CA SER A 159 4.96 55.17 67.87
C SER A 159 5.94 54.12 67.39
N THR A 160 6.85 53.64 68.26
CA THR A 160 7.81 52.59 67.90
C THR A 160 7.11 51.27 67.58
N GLU A 161 6.08 50.87 68.34
CA GLU A 161 5.27 49.69 68.03
C GLU A 161 4.56 49.82 66.67
N THR A 162 4.10 51.02 66.31
CA THR A 162 3.51 51.25 64.97
C THR A 162 4.55 51.24 63.86
N GLU A 163 5.76 51.77 64.09
CA GLU A 163 6.85 51.74 63.12
C GLU A 163 7.36 50.32 62.85
N GLU A 164 7.54 49.51 63.91
CA GLU A 164 7.88 48.09 63.78
C GLU A 164 6.82 47.35 62.97
N ARG A 165 5.54 47.59 63.27
CA ARG A 165 4.43 46.98 62.53
C ARG A 165 4.34 47.43 61.08
N ILE A 166 4.69 48.69 60.81
CA ILE A 166 4.81 49.21 59.43
C ILE A 166 5.96 48.50 58.71
N ASN A 167 7.11 48.28 59.35
CA ASN A 167 8.24 47.58 58.74
C ASN A 167 7.91 46.10 58.44
N GLU A 168 7.26 45.40 59.36
CA GLU A 168 6.76 44.03 59.13
C GLU A 168 5.77 43.97 57.96
N MET A 169 4.88 44.98 57.85
CA MET A 169 3.97 45.09 56.71
C MET A 169 4.72 45.38 55.40
N HIS A 170 5.79 46.18 55.41
CA HIS A 170 6.61 46.42 54.22
C HIS A 170 7.33 45.14 53.77
N GLU A 171 7.94 44.39 54.69
CA GLU A 171 8.63 43.13 54.37
C GLU A 171 7.66 42.08 53.80
N THR A 172 6.46 41.98 54.37
CA THR A 172 5.43 41.06 53.86
C THR A 172 4.93 41.47 52.47
N ILE A 173 4.76 42.76 52.20
CA ILE A 173 4.42 43.27 50.86
C ILE A 173 5.54 42.96 49.86
N GLU A 174 6.80 43.16 50.22
CA GLU A 174 7.94 42.89 49.34
C GLU A 174 8.07 41.39 49.03
N MET A 175 7.83 40.53 50.02
CA MET A 175 7.78 39.08 49.82
C MET A 175 6.63 38.68 48.86
N GLN A 176 5.44 39.24 49.05
CA GLN A 176 4.29 38.99 48.17
C GLN A 176 4.53 39.48 46.73
N LEU A 177 5.15 40.66 46.55
CA LEU A 177 5.53 41.17 45.23
C LEU A 177 6.53 40.24 44.52
N ASN A 178 7.50 39.70 45.27
CA ASN A 178 8.46 38.74 44.76
C ASN A 178 7.79 37.41 44.36
N GLU A 179 6.83 36.92 45.14
CA GLU A 179 6.05 35.72 44.83
C GLU A 179 5.17 35.90 43.59
N ILE A 180 4.45 37.02 43.49
CA ILE A 180 3.67 37.40 42.29
C ILE A 180 4.57 37.47 41.05
N SER A 181 5.78 38.00 41.16
CA SER A 181 6.74 38.06 40.04
C SER A 181 7.22 36.67 39.60
N ARG A 182 7.33 35.70 40.52
CA ARG A 182 7.71 34.32 40.22
C ARG A 182 6.55 33.58 39.59
N GLU A 183 5.34 33.73 40.11
CA GLU A 183 4.14 33.16 39.52
C GLU A 183 3.86 33.70 38.12
N ARG A 184 4.02 35.01 37.91
CA ARG A 184 3.88 35.62 36.58
C ARG A 184 4.84 35.01 35.56
N ARG A 185 6.11 34.82 35.92
CA ARG A 185 7.10 34.13 35.07
C ARG A 185 6.81 32.64 34.89
N GLY A 186 6.17 32.00 35.86
CA GLY A 186 5.65 30.63 35.72
C GLY A 186 4.51 30.56 34.70
N ARG A 187 3.54 31.47 34.83
CA ARG A 187 2.39 31.58 33.93
C ARG A 187 2.80 31.90 32.50
N GLU A 188 3.68 32.86 32.29
CA GLU A 188 4.18 33.21 30.95
C GLU A 188 4.87 32.02 30.27
N ARG A 189 5.65 31.21 31.02
CA ARG A 189 6.24 29.98 30.48
C ARG A 189 5.17 28.93 30.11
N ALA A 190 4.21 28.70 30.98
CA ALA A 190 3.11 27.77 30.71
C ALA A 190 2.24 28.22 29.52
N GLU A 191 2.02 29.52 29.35
CA GLU A 191 1.30 30.07 28.19
C GLU A 191 2.08 29.87 26.88
N VAL A 192 3.40 30.06 26.89
CA VAL A 192 4.26 29.81 25.73
C VAL A 192 4.24 28.33 25.38
N GLU A 193 4.38 27.43 26.36
CA GLU A 193 4.28 25.97 26.14
C GLU A 193 2.90 25.58 25.59
N THR A 194 1.83 26.18 26.11
CA THR A 194 0.47 25.91 25.63
C THR A 194 0.28 26.36 24.17
N ARG A 195 0.84 27.51 23.79
CA ARG A 195 0.80 27.97 22.38
C ARG A 195 1.62 27.05 21.47
N GLN A 196 2.80 26.61 21.89
CA GLN A 196 3.62 25.68 21.13
C GLN A 196 2.89 24.35 20.92
N LEU A 197 2.27 23.80 21.97
CA LEU A 197 1.47 22.58 21.86
C LEU A 197 0.25 22.77 20.94
N GLN A 198 -0.39 23.94 20.95
CA GLN A 198 -1.49 24.25 20.03
C GLN A 198 -1.03 24.31 18.56
N GLU A 199 0.14 24.90 18.30
CA GLU A 199 0.76 24.92 16.96
C GLU A 199 1.13 23.50 16.50
N GLU A 200 1.72 22.69 17.37
CA GLU A 200 2.03 21.29 17.08
C GLU A 200 0.77 20.46 16.77
N ILE A 201 -0.31 20.65 17.53
CA ILE A 201 -1.61 20.02 17.26
C ILE A 201 -2.15 20.46 15.90
N ALA A 202 -2.03 21.75 15.54
CA ALA A 202 -2.47 22.24 14.23
C ALA A 202 -1.67 21.62 13.08
N VAL A 203 -0.35 21.50 13.23
CA VAL A 203 0.52 20.81 12.26
C VAL A 203 0.14 19.34 12.14
N LYS A 204 -0.03 18.63 13.26
CA LYS A 204 -0.43 17.22 13.27
C LYS A 204 -1.81 17.00 12.67
N LYS A 205 -2.74 17.94 12.87
CA LYS A 205 -4.08 17.89 12.25
C LYS A 205 -3.99 18.05 10.73
N ASN A 206 -3.15 18.97 10.24
CA ASN A 206 -2.92 19.15 8.80
C ASN A 206 -2.25 17.91 8.19
N GLU A 207 -1.24 17.33 8.84
CA GLU A 207 -0.61 16.07 8.41
C GLU A 207 -1.65 14.95 8.32
N LEU A 208 -2.54 14.83 9.32
CA LEU A 208 -3.61 13.84 9.33
C LEU A 208 -4.64 14.05 8.21
N GLU A 209 -4.99 15.29 7.88
CA GLU A 209 -5.85 15.60 6.73
C GLU A 209 -5.18 15.24 5.40
N THR A 210 -3.89 15.53 5.23
CA THR A 210 -3.14 15.11 4.03
C THR A 210 -3.02 13.60 3.90
N ALA A 211 -2.80 12.89 5.01
CA ALA A 211 -2.76 11.43 5.04
C ALA A 211 -4.13 10.84 4.69
N LYS A 212 -5.22 11.40 5.22
CA LYS A 212 -6.59 10.99 4.85
C LYS A 212 -6.87 11.17 3.35
N ALA A 213 -6.50 12.32 2.78
CA ALA A 213 -6.66 12.55 1.34
C ALA A 213 -5.84 11.57 0.49
N SER A 214 -4.63 11.20 0.94
CA SER A 214 -3.80 10.18 0.30
C SER A 214 -4.44 8.78 0.36
N ILE A 215 -5.02 8.41 1.51
CA ILE A 215 -5.75 7.15 1.69
C ILE A 215 -7.01 7.11 0.81
N GLU A 216 -7.77 8.20 0.71
CA GLU A 216 -8.93 8.31 -0.18
C GLU A 216 -8.53 8.18 -1.67
N ALA A 217 -7.42 8.80 -2.06
CA ALA A 217 -6.87 8.63 -3.41
C ALA A 217 -6.40 7.18 -3.66
N GLY A 218 -5.73 6.57 -2.68
CA GLY A 218 -5.28 5.18 -2.72
C GLY A 218 -6.44 4.19 -2.85
N THR A 219 -7.50 4.36 -2.05
CA THR A 219 -8.71 3.53 -2.11
C THR A 219 -9.43 3.69 -3.45
N SER A 220 -9.54 4.90 -4.00
CA SER A 220 -10.07 5.13 -5.35
C SER A 220 -9.26 4.38 -6.44
N ASN A 221 -7.93 4.37 -6.30
CA ASN A 221 -7.05 3.65 -7.22
C ASN A 221 -7.18 2.13 -7.08
N ILE A 222 -7.32 1.61 -5.86
CA ILE A 222 -7.58 0.18 -5.61
C ILE A 222 -8.89 -0.24 -6.29
N VAL A 223 -9.97 0.53 -6.14
CA VAL A 223 -11.26 0.22 -6.77
C VAL A 223 -11.14 0.18 -8.31
N LYS A 224 -10.35 1.09 -8.91
CA LYS A 224 -10.07 1.08 -10.36
C LYS A 224 -9.23 -0.13 -10.80
N LEU A 225 -8.23 -0.51 -10.00
CA LEU A 225 -7.40 -1.69 -10.28
C LEU A 225 -8.21 -2.98 -10.12
N GLU A 226 -9.12 -3.05 -9.14
CA GLU A 226 -10.04 -4.16 -8.97
C GLU A 226 -11.03 -4.29 -10.13
N SER A 227 -11.55 -3.17 -10.65
CA SER A 227 -12.42 -3.22 -11.84
C SER A 227 -11.66 -3.70 -13.07
N LEU A 228 -10.43 -3.20 -13.29
CA LEU A 228 -9.57 -3.67 -14.38
C LEU A 228 -9.21 -5.15 -14.23
N MET A 229 -8.90 -5.62 -13.02
CA MET A 229 -8.66 -7.04 -12.77
C MET A 229 -9.88 -7.92 -13.07
N LYS A 230 -11.09 -7.45 -12.76
CA LYS A 230 -12.33 -8.15 -13.14
C LYS A 230 -12.48 -8.22 -14.65
N GLU A 231 -12.24 -7.11 -15.36
CA GLU A 231 -12.27 -7.08 -16.83
C GLU A 231 -11.27 -8.06 -17.44
N TYR A 232 -10.01 -8.05 -16.99
CA TYR A 232 -8.98 -8.99 -17.44
C TYR A 232 -9.33 -10.45 -17.13
N LYS A 233 -9.91 -10.75 -15.97
CA LYS A 233 -10.41 -12.11 -15.66
C LYS A 233 -11.50 -12.55 -16.63
N THR A 234 -12.50 -11.71 -16.88
CA THR A 234 -13.58 -12.05 -17.82
C THR A 234 -13.07 -12.21 -19.26
N ALA A 235 -12.08 -11.42 -19.67
CA ALA A 235 -11.42 -11.57 -20.96
C ALA A 235 -10.62 -12.88 -21.05
N SER A 236 -9.86 -13.21 -20.00
CA SER A 236 -9.12 -14.48 -19.91
C SER A 236 -10.04 -15.69 -19.95
N GLU A 237 -11.18 -15.65 -19.27
CA GLU A 237 -12.18 -16.74 -19.31
C GLU A 237 -12.78 -16.92 -20.70
N LYS A 238 -13.04 -15.82 -21.43
CA LYS A 238 -13.50 -15.88 -22.84
C LYS A 238 -12.43 -16.49 -23.73
N MET A 239 -11.17 -16.05 -23.58
CA MET A 239 -10.04 -16.57 -24.34
C MET A 239 -9.84 -18.07 -24.06
N GLN A 240 -9.97 -18.50 -22.80
CA GLN A 240 -9.87 -19.90 -22.42
C GLN A 240 -10.97 -20.75 -23.06
N LYS A 241 -12.22 -20.25 -23.10
CA LYS A 241 -13.33 -20.91 -23.80
C LYS A 241 -13.07 -21.02 -25.31
N GLU A 242 -12.48 -20.00 -25.93
CA GLU A 242 -12.09 -20.06 -27.34
C GLU A 242 -10.96 -21.06 -27.60
N ILE A 243 -9.95 -21.11 -26.73
CA ILE A 243 -8.87 -22.11 -26.79
C ILE A 243 -9.46 -23.52 -26.67
N SER A 244 -10.39 -23.76 -25.73
CA SER A 244 -11.04 -25.06 -25.60
C SER A 244 -11.84 -25.45 -26.86
N LYS A 245 -12.54 -24.49 -27.48
CA LYS A 245 -13.25 -24.72 -28.76
C LYS A 245 -12.26 -25.06 -29.89
N LEU A 246 -11.15 -24.33 -29.99
CA LEU A 246 -10.13 -24.58 -31.00
C LEU A 246 -9.40 -25.91 -30.76
N MET A 247 -9.14 -26.28 -29.51
CA MET A 247 -8.58 -27.58 -29.15
C MET A 247 -9.51 -28.73 -29.57
N LEU A 248 -10.82 -28.61 -29.32
CA LEU A 248 -11.80 -29.60 -29.77
C LEU A 248 -11.83 -29.70 -31.30
N LYS A 249 -11.78 -28.57 -32.00
CA LYS A 249 -11.72 -28.54 -33.47
C LYS A 249 -10.44 -29.17 -34.02
N ARG A 250 -9.30 -28.92 -33.37
CA ARG A 250 -8.01 -29.55 -33.71
C ARG A 250 -8.06 -31.07 -33.50
N MET A 251 -8.67 -31.52 -32.40
CA MET A 251 -8.84 -32.94 -32.11
C MET A 251 -9.71 -33.63 -33.16
N ASN A 252 -10.82 -33.01 -33.57
CA ASN A 252 -11.66 -33.56 -34.64
C ASN A 252 -10.93 -33.60 -35.99
N LEU A 253 -10.19 -32.55 -36.34
CA LEU A 253 -9.38 -32.55 -37.58
C LEU A 253 -8.26 -33.58 -37.53
N GLN A 254 -7.68 -33.85 -36.36
CA GLN A 254 -6.69 -34.91 -36.18
C GLN A 254 -7.34 -36.29 -36.40
N THR A 255 -8.52 -36.54 -35.85
CA THR A 255 -9.24 -37.80 -36.10
C THR A 255 -9.62 -37.96 -37.57
N ASP A 256 -9.99 -36.87 -38.26
CA ASP A 256 -10.29 -36.90 -39.70
C ASP A 256 -9.03 -37.20 -40.52
N LEU A 257 -7.87 -36.65 -40.14
CA LEU A 257 -6.57 -36.94 -40.74
C LEU A 257 -6.18 -38.41 -40.54
N ASP A 258 -6.33 -38.93 -39.31
CA ASP A 258 -6.00 -40.32 -38.99
C ASP A 258 -6.91 -41.30 -39.77
N ASN A 259 -8.20 -40.96 -39.93
CA ASN A 259 -9.13 -41.71 -40.77
C ASN A 259 -8.73 -41.66 -42.26
N ALA A 260 -8.33 -40.50 -42.76
CA ALA A 260 -7.87 -40.36 -44.15
C ALA A 260 -6.58 -41.16 -44.38
N ASN A 261 -5.64 -41.16 -43.43
CA ASN A 261 -4.43 -41.98 -43.49
C ASN A 261 -4.76 -43.48 -43.50
N ALA A 262 -5.72 -43.92 -42.67
CA ALA A 262 -6.16 -45.32 -42.67
C ALA A 262 -6.78 -45.75 -44.02
N GLU A 263 -7.53 -44.86 -44.68
CA GLU A 263 -8.03 -45.10 -46.04
C GLU A 263 -6.90 -45.12 -47.08
N VAL A 264 -5.89 -44.25 -46.96
CA VAL A 264 -4.69 -44.30 -47.83
C VAL A 264 -3.95 -45.63 -47.67
N ASP A 265 -3.68 -46.08 -46.44
CA ASP A 265 -3.04 -47.37 -46.17
C ASP A 265 -3.82 -48.55 -46.77
N LYS A 266 -5.15 -48.47 -46.75
CA LYS A 266 -6.03 -49.47 -47.36
C LYS A 266 -5.91 -49.47 -48.87
N MET A 267 -5.93 -48.29 -49.49
CA MET A 267 -5.75 -48.14 -50.94
C MET A 267 -4.35 -48.59 -51.39
N GLU A 268 -3.31 -48.33 -50.60
CA GLU A 268 -1.95 -48.83 -50.86
C GLU A 268 -1.87 -50.36 -50.82
N LYS A 269 -2.54 -50.99 -49.85
CA LYS A 269 -2.66 -52.47 -49.80
C LYS A 269 -3.39 -53.01 -51.03
N GLU A 270 -4.49 -52.36 -51.44
CA GLU A 270 -5.22 -52.74 -52.65
C GLU A 270 -4.35 -52.57 -53.91
N ILE A 271 -3.58 -51.48 -54.03
CA ILE A 271 -2.64 -51.27 -55.13
C ILE A 271 -1.57 -52.37 -55.13
N ALA A 272 -0.96 -52.68 -53.98
CA ALA A 272 0.06 -53.73 -53.87
C ALA A 272 -0.49 -55.12 -54.27
N GLU A 273 -1.75 -55.39 -53.93
CA GLU A 273 -2.44 -56.62 -54.30
C GLU A 273 -2.76 -56.68 -55.80
N ARG A 274 -3.21 -55.56 -56.40
CA ARG A 274 -3.39 -55.45 -57.86
C ARG A 274 -2.08 -55.55 -58.62
N GLU A 275 -0.99 -54.98 -58.09
CA GLU A 275 0.34 -55.14 -58.67
C GLU A 275 0.81 -56.59 -58.62
N LYS A 276 0.54 -57.32 -57.54
CA LYS A 276 0.83 -58.75 -57.43
C LYS A 276 0.04 -59.55 -58.47
N GLN A 277 -1.24 -59.23 -58.65
CA GLN A 277 -2.06 -59.84 -59.71
C GLN A 277 -1.51 -59.52 -61.12
N LEU A 278 -1.11 -58.27 -61.39
CA LEU A 278 -0.48 -57.89 -62.66
C LEU A 278 0.86 -58.60 -62.90
N ARG A 279 1.67 -58.80 -61.84
CA ARG A 279 2.91 -59.59 -61.93
C ARG A 279 2.60 -61.04 -62.31
N ASN A 280 1.58 -61.66 -61.71
CA ASN A 280 1.17 -63.02 -62.03
C ASN A 280 0.67 -63.13 -63.49
N ILE A 281 -0.21 -62.21 -63.92
CA ILE A 281 -0.70 -62.17 -65.31
C ILE A 281 0.46 -61.97 -66.29
N LYS A 282 1.44 -61.11 -65.98
CA LYS A 282 2.66 -60.96 -66.80
C LYS A 282 3.47 -62.25 -66.89
N HIS A 283 3.57 -63.02 -65.82
CA HIS A 283 4.25 -64.32 -65.84
C HIS A 283 3.48 -65.34 -66.69
N GLU A 284 2.16 -65.36 -66.62
CA GLU A 284 1.30 -66.19 -67.48
C GLU A 284 1.36 -65.78 -68.95
N LEU A 285 1.39 -64.47 -69.23
CA LEU A 285 1.58 -63.92 -70.58
C LEU A 285 2.95 -64.33 -71.16
N ASN A 286 4.00 -64.30 -70.34
CA ASN A 286 5.32 -64.75 -70.78
C ASN A 286 5.35 -66.26 -71.03
N ARG A 287 4.73 -67.08 -70.17
CA ARG A 287 4.60 -68.54 -70.42
C ARG A 287 3.83 -68.84 -71.71
N THR A 288 2.69 -68.20 -71.93
CA THR A 288 1.91 -68.38 -73.16
C THR A 288 2.64 -67.85 -74.40
N ARG A 289 3.46 -66.80 -74.26
CA ARG A 289 4.35 -66.31 -75.32
C ARG A 289 5.46 -67.32 -75.64
N ASP A 290 6.07 -67.92 -74.64
CA ASP A 290 7.10 -68.95 -74.81
C ASP A 290 6.51 -70.22 -75.44
N ASP A 291 5.31 -70.62 -75.04
CA ASP A 291 4.61 -71.76 -75.63
C ASP A 291 4.15 -71.46 -77.07
N SER A 292 3.73 -70.22 -77.36
CA SER A 292 3.48 -69.76 -78.73
C SER A 292 4.75 -69.80 -79.60
N ALA A 293 5.91 -69.44 -79.03
CA ALA A 293 7.19 -69.53 -79.72
C ALA A 293 7.59 -70.99 -80.01
N LYS A 294 7.34 -71.92 -79.07
CA LYS A 294 7.53 -73.37 -79.30
C LYS A 294 6.62 -73.89 -80.40
N CYS A 295 5.32 -73.56 -80.37
CA CYS A 295 4.39 -73.95 -81.43
C CYS A 295 4.76 -73.35 -82.80
N LYS A 296 5.29 -72.12 -82.85
CA LYS A 296 5.84 -71.53 -84.08
C LYS A 296 7.06 -72.32 -84.58
N HIS A 297 7.97 -72.70 -83.69
CA HIS A 297 9.13 -73.50 -84.07
C HIS A 297 8.76 -74.89 -84.58
N GLU A 298 7.78 -75.54 -83.94
CA GLU A 298 7.21 -76.80 -84.39
C GLU A 298 6.51 -76.66 -85.76
N LYS A 299 5.77 -75.57 -85.97
CA LYS A 299 5.17 -75.25 -87.27
C LYS A 299 6.24 -75.07 -88.35
N ASP A 300 7.29 -74.28 -88.09
CA ASP A 300 8.39 -74.06 -89.05
C ASP A 300 9.14 -75.37 -89.37
N MET A 301 9.26 -76.28 -88.38
CA MET A 301 9.81 -77.62 -88.56
C MET A 301 8.92 -78.50 -89.44
N VAL A 302 7.59 -78.43 -89.29
CA VAL A 302 6.63 -79.13 -90.13
C VAL A 302 6.64 -78.55 -91.55
N ASP A 303 6.64 -77.24 -91.71
CA ASP A 303 6.69 -76.56 -93.02
C ASP A 303 7.97 -76.93 -93.79
N LYS A 304 9.12 -77.06 -93.11
CA LYS A 304 10.36 -77.59 -93.73
C LYS A 304 10.26 -79.05 -94.15
N LYS A 305 9.54 -79.89 -93.41
CA LYS A 305 9.27 -81.29 -93.80
C LYS A 305 8.31 -81.36 -94.99
N LEU A 306 7.30 -80.49 -95.03
CA LEU A 306 6.34 -80.37 -96.11
C LEU A 306 7.00 -79.89 -97.41
N LEU A 307 7.93 -78.93 -97.32
CA LEU A 307 8.73 -78.47 -98.46
C LEU A 307 9.61 -79.59 -99.03
N LYS A 308 10.21 -80.42 -98.16
CA LYS A 308 10.97 -81.61 -98.60
C LYS A 308 10.07 -82.64 -99.27
N ALA A 309 8.88 -82.90 -98.72
CA ALA A 309 7.90 -83.81 -99.31
C ALA A 309 7.37 -83.31 -100.66
N ASP A 310 7.18 -81.99 -100.83
CA ASP A 310 6.78 -81.40 -102.12
C ASP A 310 7.89 -81.49 -103.18
N ILE A 311 9.16 -81.33 -102.78
CA ILE A 311 10.30 -81.56 -103.68
C ILE A 311 10.37 -83.04 -104.12
N GLU A 312 10.08 -83.99 -103.23
CA GLU A 312 9.99 -85.41 -103.59
C GLU A 312 8.76 -85.73 -104.44
N ARG A 313 7.60 -85.13 -104.16
CA ARG A 313 6.37 -85.25 -104.97
C ARG A 313 6.59 -84.75 -106.39
N THR A 314 7.19 -83.57 -106.57
CA THR A 314 7.49 -83.03 -107.91
C THR A 314 8.56 -83.82 -108.67
N ARG A 315 9.45 -84.53 -107.96
CA ARG A 315 10.36 -85.51 -108.56
C ARG A 315 9.60 -86.74 -109.04
N LEU A 316 8.75 -87.32 -108.19
CA LEU A 316 7.92 -88.48 -108.55
C LEU A 316 6.92 -88.16 -109.67
N GLU A 317 6.35 -86.95 -109.71
CA GLU A 317 5.49 -86.48 -110.82
C GLU A 317 6.26 -86.35 -112.15
N ARG A 318 7.56 -86.01 -112.11
CA ARG A 318 8.44 -86.03 -113.29
C ARG A 318 8.74 -87.45 -113.75
N ASP A 319 9.02 -88.36 -112.81
CA ASP A 319 9.28 -89.76 -113.10
C ASP A 319 8.03 -90.48 -113.66
N LEU A 320 6.83 -90.14 -113.17
CA LEU A 320 5.54 -90.65 -113.69
C LEU A 320 5.26 -90.18 -115.13
N LYS A 321 5.59 -88.92 -115.45
CA LYS A 321 5.48 -88.39 -116.82
C LYS A 321 6.44 -89.08 -117.79
N GLN A 322 7.65 -89.42 -117.35
CA GLN A 322 8.61 -90.17 -118.15
C GLN A 322 8.12 -91.60 -118.45
N VAL A 323 7.61 -92.32 -117.43
CA VAL A 323 7.05 -93.67 -117.60
C VAL A 323 5.80 -93.68 -118.50
N THR A 324 5.01 -92.59 -118.49
CA THR A 324 3.84 -92.46 -119.40
C THR A 324 4.23 -92.28 -120.87
N ILE A 325 5.41 -91.68 -121.14
CA ILE A 325 5.96 -91.57 -122.50
C ILE A 325 6.51 -92.93 -122.97
N ASP A 326 7.17 -93.66 -122.07
CA ASP A 326 7.75 -94.97 -122.38
C ASP A 326 6.67 -96.07 -122.62
N ILE A 327 5.51 -95.98 -121.97
CA ILE A 327 4.35 -96.85 -122.24
C ILE A 327 3.72 -96.58 -123.62
N LYS A 328 3.63 -95.32 -124.06
CA LYS A 328 3.06 -94.98 -125.38
C LYS A 328 3.96 -95.41 -126.55
N ASN A 329 5.28 -95.39 -126.35
CA ASN A 329 6.23 -95.82 -127.39
C ASN A 329 6.23 -97.35 -127.56
N THR A 330 6.05 -98.11 -126.47
CA THR A 330 5.99 -99.58 -126.51
C THR A 330 4.67 -100.14 -127.03
N GLU A 331 3.56 -99.40 -126.94
CA GLU A 331 2.28 -99.76 -127.58
C GLU A 331 2.29 -99.55 -129.11
N HIS A 332 3.10 -98.62 -129.63
CA HIS A 332 3.16 -98.32 -131.07
C HIS A 332 4.06 -99.31 -131.86
N GLU A 333 5.11 -99.83 -131.23
CA GLU A 333 6.06 -100.78 -131.85
C GLU A 333 5.48 -102.20 -132.02
N VAL A 334 4.45 -102.58 -131.27
CA VAL A 334 3.80 -103.91 -131.37
C VAL A 334 2.73 -103.98 -132.49
N PHE A 335 2.25 -102.84 -133.00
CA PHE A 335 1.21 -102.79 -134.03
C PHE A 335 1.77 -102.77 -135.47
N THR A 336 2.90 -102.11 -135.73
CA THR A 336 3.49 -101.97 -137.08
C THR A 336 4.19 -103.24 -137.57
N CYS A 337 4.87 -103.98 -136.69
CA CYS A 337 5.65 -105.16 -137.09
C CYS A 337 4.80 -106.38 -137.51
N ARG A 338 3.48 -106.40 -137.23
CA ARG A 338 2.58 -107.50 -137.68
C ARG A 338 1.98 -107.29 -139.09
N LYS A 339 2.19 -106.15 -139.74
CA LYS A 339 1.57 -105.82 -141.05
C LYS A 339 2.54 -105.76 -142.24
N GLU A 340 3.85 -105.74 -142.01
CA GLU A 340 4.86 -105.63 -143.08
C GLU A 340 5.31 -106.98 -143.69
N GLN A 341 4.72 -108.10 -143.25
CA GLN A 341 5.09 -109.44 -143.70
C GLN A 341 4.28 -110.01 -144.89
N LEU A 342 3.42 -109.24 -145.56
CA LEU A 342 2.58 -109.80 -146.64
C LEU A 342 2.58 -109.09 -148.01
N ASP A 343 2.95 -107.81 -148.17
CA ASP A 343 2.54 -107.08 -149.40
C ASP A 343 3.57 -106.72 -150.50
N HIS A 344 4.90 -106.80 -150.33
CA HIS A 344 5.82 -106.33 -151.40
C HIS A 344 6.84 -107.32 -151.97
N LYS A 345 6.38 -108.58 -152.08
CA LYS A 345 6.95 -109.64 -152.92
C LYS A 345 6.67 -109.48 -154.43
N GLN A 346 6.47 -108.26 -154.97
CA GLN A 346 5.95 -108.09 -156.35
C GLN A 346 6.43 -106.91 -157.23
N ARG A 347 7.51 -106.15 -156.95
CA ARG A 347 8.06 -105.20 -157.97
C ARG A 347 9.48 -104.71 -157.70
N ILE A 348 10.49 -105.56 -157.81
CA ILE A 348 11.41 -105.68 -158.97
C ILE A 348 10.73 -105.54 -160.36
N GLU A 349 11.27 -104.68 -161.25
CA GLU A 349 11.14 -104.62 -162.75
C GLU A 349 10.87 -103.25 -163.42
N ALA A 350 11.35 -102.12 -162.87
CA ALA A 350 11.58 -100.88 -163.64
C ALA A 350 12.38 -99.91 -162.74
N LEU A 351 13.68 -99.64 -162.86
CA LEU A 351 14.50 -99.48 -164.05
C LEU A 351 15.98 -99.71 -163.70
N LEU A 352 16.53 -100.78 -164.28
CA LEU A 352 17.91 -100.85 -164.74
C LEU A 352 18.00 -100.13 -166.10
N ARG A 353 19.12 -99.42 -166.33
CA ARG A 353 19.62 -98.74 -167.57
C ARG A 353 19.19 -97.27 -167.62
N GLU A 354 20.09 -96.28 -167.60
CA GLU A 354 21.41 -96.15 -168.23
C GLU A 354 22.48 -95.74 -167.18
N LYS A 355 23.72 -96.23 -167.10
CA LYS A 355 24.60 -97.00 -168.00
C LYS A 355 24.63 -96.49 -169.44
N ASN A 356 25.36 -95.41 -169.71
CA ASN A 356 26.52 -95.43 -170.63
C ASN A 356 26.98 -94.01 -170.99
N THR A 357 28.00 -93.52 -170.30
CA THR A 357 29.23 -92.97 -170.90
C THR A 357 30.29 -93.01 -169.80
N ILE A 358 31.11 -94.07 -169.77
CA ILE A 358 32.51 -94.08 -170.28
C ILE A 358 33.42 -93.30 -169.31
N ALA A 359 34.16 -93.95 -168.40
CA ALA A 359 35.45 -94.64 -168.62
C ALA A 359 36.49 -93.71 -169.29
N ARG A 360 37.77 -93.63 -168.93
CA ARG A 360 38.69 -94.20 -167.94
C ARG A 360 40.04 -93.54 -168.32
N SER A 361 40.88 -93.28 -167.33
CA SER A 361 42.31 -93.61 -167.39
C SER A 361 42.80 -93.72 -165.94
N LYS A 362 43.20 -94.84 -165.31
CA LYS A 362 43.77 -96.15 -165.72
C LYS A 362 44.90 -96.02 -166.74
N GLU A 363 46.06 -96.65 -166.67
CA GLU A 363 46.76 -97.64 -165.83
C GLU A 363 48.16 -97.72 -166.49
N THR A 364 49.23 -98.17 -165.85
CA THR A 364 49.74 -99.56 -165.98
C THR A 364 50.80 -99.81 -164.89
N VAL A 365 50.76 -100.83 -164.02
CA VAL A 365 50.70 -102.32 -164.17
C VAL A 365 52.09 -102.96 -164.07
N GLN A 366 52.30 -103.82 -163.03
CA GLN A 366 52.84 -105.22 -163.00
C GLN A 366 53.53 -105.62 -161.66
N GLU A 367 53.00 -106.60 -160.89
CA GLU A 367 53.39 -108.05 -160.77
C GLU A 367 54.67 -108.31 -159.93
N ARG A 368 54.78 -109.12 -158.85
CA ARG A 368 54.11 -110.33 -158.27
C ARG A 368 54.62 -111.70 -158.77
N VAL A 369 55.62 -112.29 -158.09
CA VAL A 369 55.96 -113.74 -158.05
C VAL A 369 56.57 -114.05 -156.65
N LYS A 370 55.92 -114.81 -155.74
CA LYS A 370 55.77 -116.28 -155.64
C LYS A 370 57.12 -117.00 -155.53
N ARG A 371 57.60 -117.36 -154.34
CA ARG A 371 57.20 -118.55 -153.55
C ARG A 371 57.24 -119.86 -154.34
N LEU A 372 58.22 -120.70 -154.00
CA LEU A 372 57.97 -122.05 -153.49
C LEU A 372 59.07 -122.48 -152.49
N ASN A 373 58.71 -123.51 -151.74
CA ASN A 373 59.20 -124.03 -150.46
C ASN A 373 60.46 -124.92 -150.52
N HIS A 374 60.88 -125.29 -149.31
CA HIS A 374 61.71 -126.41 -148.87
C HIS A 374 61.00 -127.79 -148.96
N GLU A 375 61.64 -128.77 -149.61
CA GLU A 375 61.86 -130.16 -149.15
C GLU A 375 62.94 -130.82 -150.05
N LEU A 376 63.90 -131.52 -149.43
CA LEU A 376 64.77 -132.63 -149.94
C LEU A 376 64.75 -132.92 -151.47
N VAL A 377 65.82 -132.92 -152.31
CA VAL A 377 67.20 -133.46 -152.18
C VAL A 377 68.05 -133.03 -153.40
N LEU A 378 69.36 -132.84 -153.15
CA LEU A 378 70.52 -132.70 -154.04
C LEU A 378 70.87 -131.33 -154.65
N CYS A 379 71.67 -130.64 -153.85
CA CYS A 379 73.05 -130.24 -154.18
C CYS A 379 73.33 -128.81 -154.70
N GLN A 380 73.94 -128.08 -153.76
CA GLN A 380 75.31 -127.57 -153.86
C GLN A 380 75.50 -126.25 -154.62
N GLN A 381 75.81 -125.18 -153.87
CA GLN A 381 77.18 -124.68 -153.62
C GLN A 381 77.62 -123.72 -154.75
N SER A 382 78.16 -122.53 -154.52
CA SER A 382 78.59 -121.87 -153.30
C SER A 382 79.12 -120.46 -153.65
N ARG A 383 79.19 -119.59 -152.63
CA ARG A 383 80.42 -118.88 -152.23
C ARG A 383 80.78 -117.49 -152.83
N LYS A 384 80.88 -116.54 -151.88
CA LYS A 384 81.87 -115.45 -151.67
C LYS A 384 81.77 -114.13 -152.45
N LYS A 385 81.65 -113.07 -151.65
CA LYS A 385 82.57 -111.91 -151.55
C LYS A 385 83.60 -111.69 -152.68
N VAL A 386 83.53 -110.46 -153.20
CA VAL A 386 84.59 -109.58 -153.72
C VAL A 386 85.14 -109.91 -155.12
N GLU A 387 85.34 -108.82 -155.87
CA GLU A 387 86.48 -108.45 -156.73
C GLU A 387 85.92 -107.74 -157.96
N GLN A 388 85.85 -106.40 -157.92
CA GLN A 388 86.93 -105.51 -158.41
C GLN A 388 87.24 -105.83 -159.88
N GLU A 389 86.83 -104.96 -160.78
CA GLU A 389 87.61 -103.80 -161.23
C GLU A 389 88.19 -104.11 -162.60
N LEU A 390 88.68 -103.05 -163.23
CA LEU A 390 89.75 -103.11 -164.20
C LEU A 390 89.39 -103.84 -165.49
N ASP A 391 89.00 -103.07 -166.49
CA ASP A 391 90.05 -102.41 -167.26
C ASP A 391 89.38 -101.48 -168.28
N THR A 392 89.36 -100.18 -168.00
CA THR A 392 90.48 -99.25 -168.24
C THR A 392 90.65 -98.97 -169.74
N VAL A 393 90.51 -97.70 -170.11
CA VAL A 393 91.64 -96.77 -170.38
C VAL A 393 92.04 -96.77 -171.84
N MET A 394 91.28 -96.05 -172.68
CA MET A 394 91.88 -95.63 -173.96
C MET A 394 91.53 -94.23 -174.47
N GLN A 395 90.64 -93.43 -173.87
CA GLN A 395 90.19 -92.17 -174.53
C GLN A 395 90.18 -90.91 -173.65
N SER A 396 91.07 -90.89 -172.65
CA SER A 396 91.23 -89.81 -171.66
C SER A 396 92.12 -88.63 -172.09
N VAL A 397 92.12 -88.16 -173.34
CA VAL A 397 93.04 -87.05 -173.72
C VAL A 397 92.36 -85.84 -174.38
N ASP A 398 91.22 -85.99 -175.06
CA ASP A 398 90.60 -84.84 -175.76
C ASP A 398 89.62 -84.00 -174.92
N GLU A 399 89.10 -84.49 -173.79
CA GLU A 399 88.12 -83.76 -172.97
C GLU A 399 88.71 -82.70 -172.04
N VAL A 400 90.03 -82.76 -171.76
CA VAL A 400 90.70 -81.86 -170.80
C VAL A 400 90.67 -80.39 -171.26
N LYS A 401 90.54 -80.11 -172.57
CA LYS A 401 90.42 -78.74 -173.07
C LYS A 401 89.04 -78.10 -172.86
N HIS A 402 87.97 -78.88 -172.63
CA HIS A 402 86.63 -78.32 -172.40
C HIS A 402 86.38 -77.97 -170.92
N GLN A 403 87.12 -78.58 -169.99
CA GLN A 403 86.97 -78.33 -168.55
C GLN A 403 87.47 -76.94 -168.11
N MET A 404 88.30 -76.25 -168.90
CA MET A 404 88.87 -74.96 -168.50
C MET A 404 87.88 -73.78 -168.60
N GLU A 405 86.90 -73.81 -169.51
CA GLU A 405 85.87 -72.76 -169.64
C GLU A 405 84.76 -72.81 -168.57
N VAL A 406 84.58 -73.97 -167.91
CA VAL A 406 83.55 -74.13 -166.85
C VAL A 406 84.00 -73.49 -165.53
N VAL A 407 85.29 -73.57 -165.22
CA VAL A 407 85.85 -73.10 -163.93
C VAL A 407 85.83 -71.57 -163.81
N GLU A 408 85.99 -70.83 -164.92
CA GLU A 408 85.91 -69.36 -164.89
C GLU A 408 84.51 -68.83 -164.55
N LYS A 409 83.44 -69.56 -164.93
CA LYS A 409 82.05 -69.18 -164.61
C LYS A 409 81.64 -69.51 -163.17
N GLU A 410 82.35 -70.41 -162.48
CA GLU A 410 82.06 -70.75 -161.08
C GLU A 410 82.63 -69.71 -160.10
N ARG A 411 83.78 -69.09 -160.42
CA ARG A 411 84.41 -68.06 -159.58
C ARG A 411 83.49 -66.85 -159.35
N ASP A 412 82.82 -66.36 -160.40
CA ASP A 412 82.02 -65.13 -160.32
C ASP A 412 80.71 -65.32 -159.52
N LYS A 413 80.20 -66.56 -159.42
CA LYS A 413 79.03 -66.88 -158.58
C LYS A 413 79.34 -66.80 -157.08
N TYR A 414 80.49 -67.29 -156.63
CA TYR A 414 80.84 -67.29 -155.21
C TYR A 414 81.10 -65.87 -154.67
N SER A 415 81.66 -64.98 -155.49
CA SER A 415 81.90 -63.59 -155.07
C SER A 415 80.60 -62.81 -154.77
N SER A 416 79.53 -63.06 -155.54
CA SER A 416 78.22 -62.45 -155.30
C SER A 416 77.52 -63.00 -154.04
N MET A 417 77.79 -64.25 -153.68
CA MET A 417 77.19 -64.91 -152.52
C MET A 417 77.77 -64.40 -151.20
N VAL A 418 79.07 -64.06 -151.17
CA VAL A 418 79.74 -63.51 -149.99
C VAL A 418 79.20 -62.12 -149.63
N LEU A 419 79.03 -61.22 -150.61
CA LEU A 419 78.46 -59.88 -150.38
C LEU A 419 77.03 -59.93 -149.82
N GLY A 420 76.22 -60.89 -150.27
CA GLY A 420 74.85 -61.08 -149.75
C GLY A 420 74.81 -61.55 -148.29
N LEU A 421 75.78 -62.36 -147.87
CA LEU A 421 75.88 -62.83 -146.48
C LEU A 421 76.40 -61.74 -145.53
N GLU A 422 77.34 -60.91 -145.98
CA GLU A 422 77.85 -59.78 -145.19
C GLU A 422 76.71 -58.79 -144.82
N GLN A 423 75.81 -58.52 -145.77
CA GLN A 423 74.69 -57.60 -145.55
C GLN A 423 73.65 -58.16 -144.56
N GLN A 424 73.39 -59.47 -144.58
CA GLN A 424 72.49 -60.11 -143.61
C GLN A 424 73.04 -60.07 -142.18
N ILE A 425 74.35 -60.25 -142.01
CA ILE A 425 75.00 -60.17 -140.70
C ILE A 425 74.85 -58.76 -140.10
N GLU A 426 75.01 -57.72 -140.93
CA GLU A 426 74.89 -56.35 -140.47
C GLU A 426 73.46 -55.98 -140.04
N ASP A 427 72.45 -56.52 -140.72
CA ASP A 427 71.04 -56.34 -140.33
C ASP A 427 70.70 -57.07 -139.02
N TYR A 428 71.20 -58.29 -138.81
CA TYR A 428 71.03 -58.99 -137.53
C TYR A 428 71.71 -58.27 -136.35
N ILE A 429 72.86 -57.62 -136.58
CA ILE A 429 73.52 -56.80 -135.54
C ILE A 429 72.67 -55.59 -135.18
N LYS A 430 72.03 -54.93 -136.15
CA LYS A 430 71.12 -53.79 -135.89
C LYS A 430 69.88 -54.24 -135.11
N GLU A 431 69.29 -55.38 -135.46
CA GLU A 431 68.12 -55.93 -134.76
C GLU A 431 68.44 -56.34 -133.32
N ALA A 432 69.61 -56.95 -133.08
CA ALA A 432 70.09 -57.27 -131.73
C ALA A 432 70.27 -56.01 -130.86
N LYS A 433 70.79 -54.91 -131.44
CA LYS A 433 70.92 -53.63 -130.74
C LYS A 433 69.55 -53.03 -130.38
N LEU A 434 68.57 -53.10 -131.29
CA LEU A 434 67.20 -52.66 -131.01
C LEU A 434 66.57 -53.45 -129.86
N LYS A 435 66.71 -54.79 -129.88
CA LYS A 435 66.23 -55.66 -128.79
C LYS A 435 66.91 -55.38 -127.46
N GLN A 436 68.21 -55.04 -127.47
CA GLN A 436 68.93 -54.65 -126.26
C GLN A 436 68.36 -53.36 -125.63
N VAL A 437 67.96 -52.39 -126.45
CA VAL A 437 67.31 -51.15 -125.99
C VAL A 437 65.92 -51.43 -125.42
N GLU A 438 65.10 -52.26 -126.07
CA GLU A 438 63.79 -52.66 -125.56
C GLU A 438 63.90 -53.36 -124.19
N ILE A 439 64.88 -54.27 -124.02
CA ILE A 439 65.14 -54.95 -122.74
C ILE A 439 65.52 -53.94 -121.65
N PHE A 440 66.32 -52.93 -121.98
CA PHE A 440 66.70 -51.88 -121.03
C PHE A 440 65.47 -51.07 -120.57
N ASP A 441 64.60 -50.67 -121.51
CA ASP A 441 63.38 -49.94 -121.21
C ASP A 441 62.40 -50.77 -120.35
N TYR A 442 62.26 -52.07 -120.63
CA TYR A 442 61.43 -52.95 -119.79
C TYR A 442 62.01 -53.13 -118.39
N LYS A 443 63.34 -53.28 -118.24
CA LYS A 443 63.99 -53.35 -116.92
C LYS A 443 63.79 -52.04 -116.13
N LYS A 444 63.89 -50.89 -116.80
CA LYS A 444 63.62 -49.59 -116.18
C LYS A 444 62.16 -49.50 -115.71
N ARG A 445 61.18 -49.84 -116.57
CA ARG A 445 59.75 -49.87 -116.20
C ARG A 445 59.45 -50.83 -115.05
N LEU A 446 60.11 -51.99 -115.01
CA LEU A 446 59.97 -52.95 -113.91
C LEU A 446 60.49 -52.35 -112.59
N SER A 447 61.66 -51.72 -112.61
CA SER A 447 62.22 -51.05 -111.41
C SER A 447 61.34 -49.89 -110.92
N GLU A 448 60.75 -49.12 -111.85
CA GLU A 448 59.80 -48.04 -111.53
C GLU A 448 58.49 -48.60 -110.95
N ALA A 449 58.01 -49.75 -111.43
CA ALA A 449 56.83 -50.41 -110.89
C ALA A 449 57.09 -51.00 -109.49
N GLU A 450 58.24 -51.64 -109.28
CA GLU A 450 58.64 -52.19 -107.98
C GLU A 450 58.82 -51.10 -106.93
N THR A 451 59.42 -49.97 -107.28
CA THR A 451 59.55 -48.83 -106.37
C THR A 451 58.19 -48.24 -106.00
N LYS A 452 57.27 -48.07 -106.96
CA LYS A 452 55.88 -47.66 -106.70
C LYS A 452 55.13 -48.65 -105.80
N TYR A 453 55.29 -49.94 -106.04
CA TYR A 453 54.68 -50.98 -105.21
C TYR A 453 55.18 -50.91 -103.76
N ARG A 454 56.50 -50.80 -103.55
CA ARG A 454 57.07 -50.64 -102.20
C ARG A 454 56.60 -49.37 -101.51
N GLN A 455 56.48 -48.25 -102.24
CA GLN A 455 55.94 -47.01 -101.69
C GLN A 455 54.48 -47.19 -101.24
N GLN A 456 53.64 -47.84 -102.05
CA GLN A 456 52.24 -48.11 -101.68
C GLN A 456 52.12 -49.08 -100.50
N GLN A 457 52.98 -50.11 -100.45
CA GLN A 457 53.03 -51.03 -99.31
C GLN A 457 53.39 -50.28 -98.01
N SER A 458 54.41 -49.42 -98.06
CA SER A 458 54.82 -48.61 -96.91
C SER A 458 53.70 -47.66 -96.45
N LEU A 459 52.99 -47.00 -97.38
CA LEU A 459 51.85 -46.15 -97.06
C LEU A 459 50.70 -46.94 -96.43
N PHE A 460 50.40 -48.14 -96.93
CA PHE A 460 49.36 -48.99 -96.36
C PHE A 460 49.72 -49.46 -94.94
N GLU A 461 50.98 -49.84 -94.70
CA GLU A 461 51.48 -50.20 -93.37
C GLU A 461 51.40 -49.00 -92.41
N ALA A 462 51.73 -47.79 -92.87
CA ALA A 462 51.60 -46.56 -92.08
C ALA A 462 50.14 -46.27 -91.70
N VAL A 463 49.21 -46.29 -92.67
CA VAL A 463 47.77 -46.07 -92.41
C VAL A 463 47.21 -47.15 -91.47
N ARG A 464 47.65 -48.40 -91.61
CA ARG A 464 47.25 -49.48 -90.69
C ARG A 464 47.77 -49.24 -89.28
N ALA A 465 49.01 -48.76 -89.13
CA ALA A 465 49.59 -48.40 -87.85
C ALA A 465 48.84 -47.21 -87.21
N GLU A 466 48.53 -46.17 -87.98
CA GLU A 466 47.73 -45.02 -87.54
C GLU A 466 46.33 -45.44 -87.10
N ARG A 467 45.63 -46.27 -87.88
CA ARG A 467 44.32 -46.82 -87.49
C ARG A 467 44.41 -47.59 -86.18
N ASN A 468 45.44 -48.41 -86.00
CA ASN A 468 45.64 -49.16 -84.76
C ASN A 468 45.91 -48.22 -83.57
N LEU A 469 46.70 -47.17 -83.79
CA LEU A 469 46.97 -46.14 -82.78
C LEU A 469 45.68 -45.42 -82.38
N TYR A 470 44.90 -44.92 -83.33
CA TYR A 470 43.63 -44.25 -83.05
C TYR A 470 42.60 -45.18 -82.41
N SER A 471 42.54 -46.45 -82.80
CA SER A 471 41.67 -47.43 -82.15
C SER A 471 42.07 -47.65 -80.68
N LYS A 472 43.38 -47.68 -80.38
CA LYS A 472 43.88 -47.80 -79.02
C LYS A 472 43.56 -46.55 -78.21
N SER A 473 43.85 -45.37 -78.75
CA SER A 473 43.51 -44.09 -78.10
C SER A 473 42.00 -43.90 -77.90
N LEU A 474 41.16 -44.41 -78.79
CA LEU A 474 39.71 -44.39 -78.62
C LEU A 474 39.25 -45.27 -77.46
N VAL A 475 39.84 -46.48 -77.33
CA VAL A 475 39.54 -47.39 -76.21
C VAL A 475 40.02 -46.78 -74.89
N GLU A 476 41.23 -46.24 -74.86
CA GLU A 476 41.77 -45.53 -73.68
C GLU A 476 40.86 -44.35 -73.28
N ALA A 477 40.44 -43.51 -74.23
CA ALA A 477 39.50 -42.42 -73.96
C ALA A 477 38.12 -42.91 -73.49
N GLN A 478 37.63 -44.05 -74.01
CA GLN A 478 36.37 -44.64 -73.54
C GLN A 478 36.47 -45.17 -72.11
N GLU A 479 37.60 -45.80 -71.75
CA GLU A 479 37.89 -46.25 -70.40
C GLU A 479 37.99 -45.06 -69.43
N GLU A 480 38.70 -44.00 -69.81
CA GLU A 480 38.77 -42.76 -69.04
C GLU A 480 37.39 -42.12 -68.81
N VAL A 481 36.55 -42.06 -69.84
CA VAL A 481 35.18 -41.56 -69.72
C VAL A 481 34.35 -42.43 -68.78
N GLN A 482 34.50 -43.76 -68.81
CA GLN A 482 33.82 -44.63 -67.86
C GLN A 482 34.30 -44.39 -66.43
N ASP A 483 35.60 -44.25 -66.21
CA ASP A 483 36.15 -43.99 -64.89
C ASP A 483 35.73 -42.62 -64.35
N LEU A 484 35.71 -41.59 -65.20
CA LEU A 484 35.15 -40.29 -64.84
C LEU A 484 33.67 -40.37 -64.51
N LYS A 485 32.87 -41.16 -65.23
CA LYS A 485 31.45 -41.41 -64.89
C LYS A 485 31.30 -42.14 -63.55
N ARG A 486 32.15 -43.12 -63.25
CA ARG A 486 32.16 -43.81 -61.93
C ARG A 486 32.51 -42.83 -60.82
N LYS A 487 33.56 -42.02 -61.00
CA LYS A 487 33.96 -40.96 -60.05
C LYS A 487 32.86 -39.92 -59.86
N LEU A 488 32.19 -39.49 -60.93
CA LEU A 488 31.04 -38.58 -60.86
C LEU A 488 29.89 -39.20 -60.06
N LYS A 489 29.60 -40.49 -60.25
CA LYS A 489 28.55 -41.18 -59.50
C LYS A 489 28.86 -41.27 -58.01
N ILE A 490 30.11 -41.60 -57.65
CA ILE A 490 30.58 -41.65 -56.26
C ILE A 490 30.52 -40.26 -55.63
N THR A 491 31.05 -39.25 -56.31
CA THR A 491 31.02 -37.86 -55.80
C THR A 491 29.59 -37.32 -55.70
N SER A 492 28.69 -37.68 -56.62
CA SER A 492 27.26 -37.34 -56.51
C SER A 492 26.60 -37.99 -55.29
N GLN A 493 26.91 -39.26 -55.02
CA GLN A 493 26.42 -39.95 -53.80
C GLN A 493 26.98 -39.29 -52.54
N GLN A 494 28.27 -38.93 -52.53
CA GLN A 494 28.89 -38.20 -51.42
C GLN A 494 28.24 -36.82 -51.23
N VAL A 495 27.91 -36.11 -52.30
CA VAL A 495 27.20 -34.83 -52.23
C VAL A 495 25.81 -35.00 -51.63
N GLU A 496 25.04 -36.00 -52.04
CA GLU A 496 23.72 -36.26 -51.44
C GLU A 496 23.83 -36.66 -49.96
N GLN A 497 24.80 -37.49 -49.61
CA GLN A 497 25.04 -37.86 -48.21
C GLN A 497 25.44 -36.65 -47.35
N LEU A 498 26.30 -35.77 -47.87
CA LEU A 498 26.65 -34.52 -47.21
C LEU A 498 25.45 -33.57 -47.10
N LYS A 499 24.55 -33.53 -48.09
CA LYS A 499 23.31 -32.74 -48.00
C LYS A 499 22.38 -33.27 -46.92
N GLU A 500 22.22 -34.59 -46.80
CA GLU A 500 21.44 -35.20 -45.71
C GLU A 500 22.07 -34.92 -44.34
N ASP A 501 23.40 -35.02 -44.22
CA ASP A 501 24.13 -34.66 -43.00
C ASP A 501 23.97 -33.17 -42.65
N ILE A 502 23.99 -32.28 -43.64
CA ILE A 502 23.72 -30.85 -43.44
C ILE A 502 22.28 -30.65 -42.97
N ALA A 503 21.29 -31.26 -43.63
CA ALA A 503 19.88 -31.12 -43.27
C ALA A 503 19.57 -31.65 -41.85
N THR A 504 20.16 -32.78 -41.47
CA THR A 504 20.01 -33.33 -40.11
C THR A 504 20.69 -32.44 -39.06
N LYS A 505 21.87 -31.88 -39.38
CA LYS A 505 22.54 -30.91 -38.51
C LYS A 505 21.75 -29.62 -38.38
N GLU A 506 21.20 -29.07 -39.46
CA GLU A 506 20.34 -27.89 -39.44
C GLU A 506 19.10 -28.12 -38.58
N ALA A 507 18.41 -29.26 -38.74
CA ALA A 507 17.29 -29.62 -37.89
C ALA A 507 17.68 -29.74 -36.41
N SER A 508 18.87 -30.28 -36.11
CA SER A 508 19.41 -30.35 -34.75
C SER A 508 19.75 -28.96 -34.19
N PHE A 509 20.29 -28.08 -35.02
CA PHE A 509 20.66 -26.71 -34.67
C PHE A 509 19.41 -25.88 -34.34
N ILE A 510 18.37 -25.95 -35.17
CA ILE A 510 17.07 -25.30 -34.90
C ILE A 510 16.46 -25.77 -33.58
N LYS A 511 16.54 -27.09 -33.28
CA LYS A 511 16.08 -27.63 -31.99
C LYS A 511 16.90 -27.06 -30.82
N GLN A 512 18.22 -26.95 -30.98
CA GLN A 512 19.08 -26.35 -29.96
C GLN A 512 18.82 -24.85 -29.78
N GLU A 513 18.61 -24.08 -30.86
CA GLU A 513 18.24 -22.67 -30.76
C GLU A 513 16.90 -22.48 -30.03
N PHE A 514 15.91 -23.34 -30.28
CA PHE A 514 14.64 -23.29 -29.57
C PHE A 514 14.80 -23.59 -28.08
N LEU A 515 15.62 -24.58 -27.73
CA LEU A 515 15.94 -24.89 -26.33
C LEU A 515 16.72 -23.75 -25.68
N LEU A 516 17.70 -23.16 -26.37
CA LEU A 516 18.44 -22.01 -25.91
C LEU A 516 17.51 -20.84 -25.62
N GLY A 517 16.61 -20.51 -26.55
CA GLY A 517 15.63 -19.43 -26.37
C GLY A 517 14.65 -19.68 -25.21
N ARG A 518 14.28 -20.94 -24.94
CA ARG A 518 13.51 -21.30 -23.74
C ARG A 518 14.32 -21.08 -22.45
N VAL A 519 15.55 -21.57 -22.40
CA VAL A 519 16.44 -21.43 -21.25
C VAL A 519 16.77 -19.95 -20.99
N GLU A 520 16.94 -19.14 -22.03
CA GLU A 520 17.15 -17.69 -21.91
C GLU A 520 15.94 -16.98 -21.31
N LYS A 521 14.72 -17.35 -21.73
CA LYS A 521 13.48 -16.82 -21.12
C LYS A 521 13.35 -17.24 -19.66
N GLU A 522 13.59 -18.51 -19.34
CA GLU A 522 13.59 -18.99 -17.95
C GLU A 522 14.65 -18.27 -17.11
N LYS A 523 15.85 -18.07 -17.64
CA LYS A 523 16.92 -17.28 -16.99
C LYS A 523 16.48 -15.84 -16.72
N GLU A 524 15.82 -15.18 -17.68
CA GLU A 524 15.38 -13.79 -17.48
C GLU A 524 14.22 -13.72 -16.48
N ASN A 525 13.28 -14.66 -16.51
CA ASN A 525 12.22 -14.78 -15.51
C ASN A 525 12.80 -14.97 -14.11
N LEU A 526 13.75 -15.90 -13.94
CA LEU A 526 14.44 -16.14 -12.66
C LEU A 526 15.21 -14.91 -12.17
N LYS A 527 15.79 -14.10 -13.06
CA LYS A 527 16.42 -12.82 -12.66
C LYS A 527 15.40 -11.79 -12.19
N VAL A 528 14.22 -11.74 -12.80
CA VAL A 528 13.13 -10.84 -12.38
C VAL A 528 12.62 -11.27 -11.01
N GLU A 529 12.34 -12.56 -10.82
CA GLU A 529 11.95 -13.12 -9.53
C GLU A 529 13.02 -12.87 -8.45
N LEU A 530 14.29 -13.14 -8.75
CA LEU A 530 15.40 -12.87 -7.82
C LEU A 530 15.50 -11.39 -7.44
N ARG A 531 15.26 -10.47 -8.39
CA ARG A 531 15.21 -9.03 -8.10
C ARG A 531 14.02 -8.68 -7.21
N GLY A 532 12.84 -9.25 -7.50
CA GLY A 532 11.65 -9.11 -6.66
C GLY A 532 11.91 -9.56 -5.22
N SER A 533 12.40 -10.79 -5.03
CA SER A 533 12.71 -11.32 -3.70
C SER A 533 13.80 -10.53 -2.97
N ARG A 534 14.79 -9.97 -3.68
CA ARG A 534 15.81 -9.08 -3.08
C ARG A 534 15.20 -7.77 -2.60
N MET A 535 14.29 -7.18 -3.38
CA MET A 535 13.58 -5.98 -2.97
C MET A 535 12.70 -6.23 -1.74
N GLU A 536 11.92 -7.31 -1.73
CA GLU A 536 11.10 -7.72 -0.58
C GLU A 536 11.96 -8.00 0.66
N ALA A 537 13.09 -8.69 0.50
CA ALA A 537 14.01 -8.91 1.61
C ALA A 537 14.62 -7.60 2.13
N SER A 538 14.84 -6.60 1.27
CA SER A 538 15.32 -5.29 1.69
C SER A 538 14.26 -4.46 2.41
N SER A 539 13.00 -4.50 1.96
CA SER A 539 11.90 -3.80 2.63
C SER A 539 11.61 -4.42 3.99
N LEU A 540 11.54 -5.75 4.09
CA LEU A 540 11.37 -6.45 5.36
C LEU A 540 12.52 -6.16 6.35
N ARG A 541 13.77 -6.04 5.86
CA ARG A 541 14.90 -5.63 6.70
C ARG A 541 14.74 -4.20 7.23
N GLN A 542 14.23 -3.29 6.42
CA GLN A 542 13.96 -1.93 6.84
C GLN A 542 12.84 -1.88 7.90
N GLU A 543 11.74 -2.58 7.67
CA GLU A 543 10.63 -2.70 8.62
C GLU A 543 11.08 -3.29 9.96
N ILE A 544 11.92 -4.33 9.95
CA ILE A 544 12.51 -4.90 11.16
C ILE A 544 13.36 -3.87 11.90
N GLU A 545 14.11 -3.04 11.20
CA GLU A 545 14.98 -2.05 11.83
C GLU A 545 14.20 -0.86 12.39
N GLU A 546 13.09 -0.49 11.75
CA GLU A 546 12.12 0.48 12.28
C GLU A 546 11.45 -0.07 13.55
N ALA A 547 10.97 -1.31 13.52
CA ALA A 547 10.38 -1.98 14.68
C ALA A 547 11.35 -2.09 15.86
N LYS A 548 12.64 -2.37 15.62
CA LYS A 548 13.67 -2.38 16.68
C LYS A 548 13.90 -1.00 17.30
N LYS A 549 13.80 0.08 16.50
CA LYS A 549 13.92 1.45 17.04
C LYS A 549 12.74 1.76 17.94
N GLU A 550 11.53 1.41 17.52
CA GLU A 550 10.32 1.55 18.34
C GLU A 550 10.41 0.73 19.63
N GLU A 551 10.86 -0.53 19.53
CA GLU A 551 11.10 -1.39 20.70
C GLU A 551 12.08 -0.73 21.69
N LYS A 552 13.15 -0.10 21.19
CA LYS A 552 14.12 0.60 22.03
C LYS A 552 13.52 1.82 22.72
N CYS A 553 12.69 2.60 22.02
CA CYS A 553 11.95 3.73 22.59
C CYS A 553 10.99 3.26 23.69
N LEU A 554 10.16 2.27 23.40
CA LEU A 554 9.22 1.71 24.37
C LEU A 554 9.93 1.13 25.61
N ARG A 555 11.07 0.45 25.43
CA ARG A 555 11.91 -0.02 26.55
C ARG A 555 12.45 1.14 27.40
N GLN A 556 12.71 2.31 26.80
CA GLN A 556 13.14 3.48 27.55
C GLN A 556 11.98 4.10 28.35
N ASP A 557 10.79 4.16 27.76
CA ASP A 557 9.58 4.66 28.43
C ASP A 557 9.20 3.77 29.62
N ILE A 558 9.29 2.44 29.46
CA ILE A 558 9.07 1.48 30.55
C ILE A 558 10.06 1.73 31.70
N ARG A 559 11.35 1.90 31.40
CA ARG A 559 12.36 2.20 32.43
C ARG A 559 12.07 3.52 33.15
N GLN A 560 11.60 4.54 32.43
CA GLN A 560 11.24 5.81 33.03
C GLN A 560 10.00 5.65 33.94
N ALA A 561 8.99 4.93 33.48
CA ALA A 561 7.81 4.60 34.28
C ALA A 561 8.17 3.82 35.55
N ASP A 562 9.09 2.85 35.48
CA ASP A 562 9.57 2.10 36.65
C ASP A 562 10.27 3.00 37.67
N ILE A 563 11.06 3.98 37.20
CA ILE A 563 11.70 4.98 38.07
C ILE A 563 10.64 5.84 38.77
N ASP A 564 9.63 6.29 38.03
CA ASP A 564 8.57 7.14 38.57
C ASP A 564 7.67 6.36 39.53
N ILE A 565 7.35 5.10 39.25
CA ILE A 565 6.68 4.19 40.20
C ILE A 565 7.52 4.06 41.48
N GLY A 566 8.84 3.90 41.35
CA GLY A 566 9.75 3.85 42.49
C GLY A 566 9.74 5.13 43.33
N ARG A 567 9.65 6.31 42.70
CA ARG A 567 9.51 7.60 43.40
C ARG A 567 8.17 7.71 44.12
N ARG A 568 7.07 7.41 43.43
CA ARG A 568 5.72 7.47 44.01
C ARG A 568 5.55 6.52 45.20
N LYS A 569 6.16 5.34 45.17
CA LYS A 569 6.18 4.44 46.33
C LYS A 569 6.83 5.09 47.55
N LYS A 570 7.99 5.75 47.37
CA LYS A 570 8.66 6.48 48.46
C LYS A 570 7.81 7.63 48.99
N ASP A 571 7.12 8.36 48.11
CA ASP A 571 6.21 9.43 48.52
C ASP A 571 5.05 8.89 49.36
N ILE A 572 4.47 7.75 48.96
CA ILE A 572 3.42 7.05 49.73
C ILE A 572 3.97 6.63 51.10
N ASP A 573 5.16 6.03 51.16
CA ASP A 573 5.78 5.62 52.42
C ASP A 573 6.02 6.84 53.34
N ASN A 574 6.44 7.98 52.77
CA ASN A 574 6.62 9.22 53.52
C ASN A 574 5.29 9.75 54.09
N VAL A 575 4.24 9.80 53.27
CA VAL A 575 2.90 10.22 53.72
C VAL A 575 2.35 9.26 54.78
N MET A 576 2.59 7.97 54.64
CA MET A 576 2.23 6.98 55.66
C MET A 576 2.97 7.23 56.98
N ASN A 577 4.28 7.51 56.93
CA ASN A 577 5.07 7.85 58.11
C ASN A 577 4.56 9.15 58.77
N GLU A 578 4.27 10.18 57.99
CA GLU A 578 3.69 11.44 58.49
C GLU A 578 2.33 11.21 59.15
N ARG A 579 1.45 10.43 58.50
CA ARG A 579 0.16 10.03 59.05
C ARG A 579 0.33 9.31 60.39
N ASP A 580 1.28 8.40 60.50
CA ASP A 580 1.51 7.61 61.72
C ASP A 580 2.07 8.46 62.86
N ILE A 581 2.95 9.42 62.56
CA ILE A 581 3.44 10.42 63.51
C ILE A 581 2.29 11.30 64.00
N LEU A 582 1.48 11.85 63.08
CA LEU A 582 0.33 12.68 63.42
C LEU A 582 -0.72 11.89 64.20
N GLY A 583 -0.98 10.64 63.82
CA GLY A 583 -1.87 9.72 64.54
C GLY A 583 -1.40 9.51 65.98
N THR A 584 -0.10 9.27 66.17
CA THR A 584 0.50 9.14 67.52
C THR A 584 0.38 10.43 68.33
N GLN A 585 0.62 11.60 67.72
CA GLN A 585 0.47 12.89 68.40
C GLN A 585 -0.99 13.17 68.79
N LEU A 586 -1.94 12.84 67.92
CA LEU A 586 -3.37 13.04 68.17
C LEU A 586 -3.86 12.18 69.32
N VAL A 587 -3.43 10.91 69.39
CA VAL A 587 -3.72 10.03 70.53
C VAL A 587 -3.18 10.64 71.83
N ARG A 588 -1.91 11.06 71.86
CA ARG A 588 -1.31 11.71 73.04
C ARG A 588 -2.06 12.96 73.48
N ARG A 589 -2.49 13.80 72.53
CA ARG A 589 -3.28 15.01 72.84
C ARG A 589 -4.68 14.68 73.33
N ASN A 590 -5.30 13.62 72.82
CA ASN A 590 -6.59 13.16 73.30
C ASN A 590 -6.50 12.60 74.74
N ASP A 591 -5.42 11.87 75.06
CA ASP A 591 -5.15 11.41 76.42
C ASP A 591 -4.93 12.60 77.37
N GLU A 592 -4.17 13.61 76.95
CA GLU A 592 -3.98 14.84 77.71
C GLU A 592 -5.29 15.60 77.94
N LEU A 593 -6.12 15.76 76.90
CA LEU A 593 -7.45 16.37 77.03
C LEU A 593 -8.33 15.60 78.01
N SER A 594 -8.33 14.27 77.93
CA SER A 594 -9.08 13.40 78.85
C SER A 594 -8.61 13.59 80.30
N LEU A 595 -7.30 13.70 80.51
CA LEU A 595 -6.72 14.00 81.81
C LEU A 595 -7.13 15.39 82.33
N GLN A 596 -7.14 16.41 81.46
CA GLN A 596 -7.58 17.76 81.84
C GLN A 596 -9.08 17.78 82.19
N TYR A 597 -9.93 17.10 81.43
CA TYR A 597 -11.35 16.98 81.77
C TYR A 597 -11.56 16.30 83.13
N SER A 598 -10.82 15.21 83.40
CA SER A 598 -10.84 14.56 84.71
C SER A 598 -10.41 15.52 85.83
N ARG A 599 -9.33 16.29 85.60
CA ARG A 599 -8.85 17.30 86.55
C ARG A 599 -9.88 18.40 86.81
N ILE A 600 -10.48 18.96 85.76
CA ILE A 600 -11.55 19.98 85.87
C ILE A 600 -12.73 19.41 86.67
N LYS A 601 -13.12 18.17 86.40
CA LYS A 601 -14.21 17.52 87.13
C LYS A 601 -13.90 17.42 88.63
N VAL A 602 -12.70 16.98 89.00
CA VAL A 602 -12.27 16.91 90.41
C VAL A 602 -12.22 18.30 91.05
N LEU A 603 -11.66 19.29 90.37
CA LEU A 603 -11.61 20.67 90.87
C LEU A 603 -13.01 21.25 91.06
N ASN A 604 -13.92 21.03 90.12
CA ASN A 604 -15.29 21.54 90.21
C ASN A 604 -16.06 20.88 91.37
N THR A 605 -15.92 19.56 91.57
CA THR A 605 -16.49 18.90 92.75
C THR A 605 -15.93 19.43 94.06
N THR A 606 -14.64 19.76 94.10
CA THR A 606 -13.98 20.35 95.27
C THR A 606 -14.49 21.77 95.53
N LEU A 607 -14.65 22.57 94.47
CA LEU A 607 -15.17 23.93 94.54
C LEU A 607 -16.61 23.95 95.04
N HIS A 608 -17.50 23.13 94.48
CA HIS A 608 -18.88 23.01 94.96
C HIS A 608 -18.95 22.57 96.43
N ARG A 609 -18.09 21.65 96.87
CA ARG A 609 -18.00 21.28 98.29
C ARG A 609 -17.56 22.47 99.15
N GLY A 610 -16.58 23.24 98.69
CA GLY A 610 -16.12 24.47 99.34
C GLY A 610 -17.20 25.55 99.42
N GLU A 611 -17.94 25.77 98.34
CA GLU A 611 -19.09 26.69 98.29
C GLU A 611 -20.19 26.28 99.28
N ALA A 612 -20.54 24.99 99.32
CA ALA A 612 -21.53 24.47 100.27
C ALA A 612 -21.09 24.70 101.72
N GLN A 613 -19.82 24.41 102.04
CA GLN A 613 -19.27 24.66 103.37
C GLN A 613 -19.22 26.16 103.71
N TYR A 614 -18.84 27.01 102.76
CA TYR A 614 -18.82 28.47 102.94
C TYR A 614 -20.23 29.02 103.21
N ASN A 615 -21.23 28.58 102.45
CA ASN A 615 -22.62 28.95 102.66
C ASN A 615 -23.14 28.50 104.03
N GLN A 616 -22.76 27.31 104.50
CA GLN A 616 -23.06 26.86 105.85
C GLN A 616 -22.46 27.80 106.91
N ARG A 617 -21.20 28.25 106.74
CA ARG A 617 -20.58 29.22 107.65
C ARG A 617 -21.24 30.59 107.61
N LEU A 618 -21.71 31.04 106.45
CA LEU A 618 -22.48 32.27 106.35
C LEU A 618 -23.80 32.18 107.14
N GLU A 619 -24.47 31.03 107.09
CA GLU A 619 -25.69 30.81 107.87
C GLU A 619 -25.39 30.73 109.37
N ASP A 620 -24.31 30.04 109.78
CA ASP A 620 -23.83 30.04 111.18
C ASP A 620 -23.58 31.47 111.68
N ILE A 621 -22.87 32.29 110.88
CA ILE A 621 -22.61 33.72 111.20
C ILE A 621 -23.91 34.50 111.30
N ARG A 622 -24.89 34.23 110.43
CA ARG A 622 -26.19 34.88 110.45
C ARG A 622 -26.95 34.55 111.73
N LEU A 623 -26.98 33.28 112.13
CA LEU A 623 -27.58 32.82 113.38
C LEU A 623 -26.89 33.45 114.60
N LEU A 624 -25.56 33.47 114.63
CA LEU A 624 -24.80 34.15 115.68
C LEU A 624 -25.10 35.66 115.73
N LYS A 625 -25.25 36.33 114.59
CA LYS A 625 -25.66 37.75 114.54
C LYS A 625 -27.07 37.96 115.11
N PHE A 626 -28.01 37.04 114.87
CA PHE A 626 -29.34 37.09 115.49
C PHE A 626 -29.25 36.91 117.00
N GLU A 627 -28.44 35.96 117.47
CA GLU A 627 -28.24 35.71 118.89
C GLU A 627 -27.59 36.90 119.60
N VAL A 628 -26.58 37.52 118.99
CA VAL A 628 -25.98 38.78 119.49
C VAL A 628 -27.01 39.89 119.57
N LYS A 629 -27.90 40.03 118.57
CA LYS A 629 -28.99 41.01 118.63
C LYS A 629 -29.95 40.71 119.77
N ARG A 630 -30.36 39.44 119.94
CA ARG A 630 -31.23 38.97 121.04
C ARG A 630 -30.63 39.33 122.40
N LEU A 631 -29.36 38.95 122.63
CA LEU A 631 -28.64 39.25 123.86
C LEU A 631 -28.47 40.76 124.10
N ARG A 632 -28.23 41.56 123.05
CA ARG A 632 -28.20 43.03 123.17
C ARG A 632 -29.56 43.61 123.56
N THR A 633 -30.65 43.12 122.96
CA THR A 633 -32.01 43.56 123.34
C THR A 633 -32.35 43.16 124.77
N GLU A 634 -32.00 41.94 125.17
CA GLU A 634 -32.18 41.43 126.54
C GLU A 634 -31.39 42.27 127.55
N LYS A 635 -30.12 42.55 127.27
CA LYS A 635 -29.30 43.47 128.07
C LYS A 635 -29.95 44.85 128.19
N ALA A 636 -30.41 45.44 127.09
CA ALA A 636 -31.04 46.76 127.10
C ALA A 636 -32.34 46.79 127.92
N LEU A 637 -33.17 45.74 127.85
CA LEU A 637 -34.36 45.60 128.68
C LEU A 637 -34.00 45.44 130.16
N LEU A 638 -32.99 44.63 130.48
CA LEU A 638 -32.50 44.48 131.86
C LEU A 638 -31.92 45.79 132.40
N THR A 639 -31.18 46.57 131.60
CA THR A 639 -30.69 47.89 132.01
C THR A 639 -31.84 48.85 132.31
N LYS A 640 -32.86 48.92 131.44
CA LYS A 640 -34.08 49.71 131.72
C LYS A 640 -34.81 49.25 132.98
N SER A 641 -34.86 47.92 133.21
CA SER A 641 -35.45 47.36 134.44
C SER A 641 -34.67 47.81 135.68
N ILE A 642 -33.33 47.81 135.64
CA ILE A 642 -32.47 48.33 136.72
C ILE A 642 -32.72 49.82 136.95
N ASP A 643 -32.81 50.62 135.89
CA ASP A 643 -33.10 52.07 136.00
C ASP A 643 -34.47 52.29 136.67
N ASN A 644 -35.50 51.54 136.27
CA ASN A 644 -36.82 51.57 136.89
C ASN A 644 -36.78 51.20 138.38
N VAL A 645 -35.96 50.22 138.77
CA VAL A 645 -35.77 49.87 140.19
C VAL A 645 -35.15 51.05 140.96
N SER A 646 -34.24 51.81 140.37
CA SER A 646 -33.67 52.99 141.02
C SER A 646 -34.70 54.13 141.20
N ASN A 647 -35.54 54.37 140.19
CA ASN A 647 -36.65 55.31 140.28
C ASN A 647 -37.67 54.90 141.34
N LEU A 648 -38.07 53.61 141.37
CA LEU A 648 -38.98 53.08 142.39
C LEU A 648 -38.40 53.22 143.81
N ARG A 649 -37.08 53.05 143.98
CA ARG A 649 -36.42 53.30 145.28
C ARG A 649 -36.51 54.78 145.69
N GLN A 650 -36.35 55.71 144.75
CA GLN A 650 -36.53 57.15 145.03
C GLN A 650 -37.99 57.47 145.38
N GLU A 651 -38.94 56.89 144.65
CA GLU A 651 -40.36 57.08 144.92
C GLU A 651 -40.77 56.51 146.28
N VAL A 652 -40.25 55.34 146.67
CA VAL A 652 -40.39 54.81 148.04
C VAL A 652 -39.80 55.76 149.08
N PHE A 653 -38.64 56.38 148.80
CA PHE A 653 -38.07 57.39 149.70
C PHE A 653 -38.95 58.64 149.82
N HIS A 654 -39.50 59.14 148.71
CA HIS A 654 -40.43 60.26 148.69
C HIS A 654 -41.73 59.94 149.43
N LEU A 655 -42.32 58.77 149.17
CA LEU A 655 -43.52 58.30 149.86
C LEU A 655 -43.27 58.14 151.37
N ASN A 656 -42.11 57.64 151.79
CA ASN A 656 -41.75 57.59 153.20
C ASN A 656 -41.62 58.99 153.83
N ARG A 657 -41.05 59.95 153.09
CA ARG A 657 -40.96 61.35 153.53
C ARG A 657 -42.34 62.00 153.63
N ASP A 658 -43.20 61.78 152.65
CA ASP A 658 -44.55 62.34 152.62
C ASP A 658 -45.45 61.67 153.66
N LEU A 659 -45.29 60.36 153.90
CA LEU A 659 -45.90 59.66 155.03
C LEU A 659 -45.48 60.29 156.37
N ALA A 660 -44.20 60.62 156.54
CA ALA A 660 -43.74 61.31 157.74
C ALA A 660 -44.35 62.71 157.88
N ARG A 661 -44.48 63.47 156.79
CA ARG A 661 -45.17 64.77 156.77
C ARG A 661 -46.65 64.65 157.12
N GLU A 662 -47.35 63.70 156.53
CA GLU A 662 -48.76 63.45 156.83
C GLU A 662 -48.94 62.97 158.27
N ARG A 663 -48.01 62.18 158.82
CA ARG A 663 -48.01 61.86 160.26
C ARG A 663 -47.87 63.12 161.12
N PHE A 664 -46.92 64.01 160.82
CA PHE A 664 -46.80 65.30 161.52
C PHE A 664 -48.05 66.17 161.37
N LYS A 665 -48.67 66.17 160.18
CA LYS A 665 -49.90 66.92 159.90
C LYS A 665 -51.10 66.34 160.64
N VAL A 666 -51.20 65.02 160.75
CA VAL A 666 -52.21 64.36 161.58
C VAL A 666 -52.00 64.73 163.03
N THR A 667 -50.77 64.73 163.55
CA THR A 667 -50.49 65.20 164.92
C THR A 667 -50.88 66.67 165.11
N ALA A 668 -50.57 67.55 164.14
CA ALA A 668 -50.98 68.95 164.19
C ALA A 668 -52.51 69.14 164.08
N LEU A 669 -53.18 68.35 163.23
CA LEU A 669 -54.63 68.35 163.10
C LEU A 669 -55.31 67.73 164.33
N GLU A 670 -54.71 66.74 164.99
CA GLU A 670 -55.15 66.22 166.29
C GLU A 670 -55.08 67.31 167.37
N GLU A 671 -54.02 68.14 167.36
CA GLU A 671 -53.93 69.34 168.21
C GLU A 671 -54.99 70.39 167.85
N GLU A 672 -55.24 70.66 166.55
CA GLU A 672 -56.29 71.60 166.10
C GLU A 672 -57.71 71.09 166.40
N VAL A 673 -57.95 69.78 166.33
CA VAL A 673 -59.23 69.14 166.69
C VAL A 673 -59.46 69.19 168.20
N GLN A 674 -58.41 69.20 169.03
CA GLN A 674 -58.56 69.44 170.46
C GLN A 674 -59.10 70.85 170.78
N THR A 675 -59.03 71.83 169.86
CA THR A 675 -59.64 73.18 170.03
C THR A 675 -60.09 73.84 168.71
N PRO A 676 -61.32 73.56 168.21
CA PRO A 676 -61.76 74.09 166.93
C PRO A 676 -62.37 75.51 167.01
N LEU A 677 -61.86 76.45 166.19
CA LEU A 677 -62.45 77.76 165.90
C LEU A 677 -62.87 77.85 164.41
N ASN A 678 -64.19 77.87 164.17
CA ASN A 678 -64.96 78.36 163.00
C ASN A 678 -64.81 77.67 161.62
N ILE A 679 -65.83 76.98 161.06
CA ILE A 679 -67.11 77.38 160.40
C ILE A 679 -67.00 77.63 158.86
N HIS A 680 -67.36 76.58 158.09
CA HIS A 680 -67.91 76.40 156.71
C HIS A 680 -67.50 77.31 155.52
N ARG A 681 -67.04 76.89 154.30
CA ARG A 681 -67.31 75.79 153.32
C ARG A 681 -68.42 76.09 152.25
N TRP A 682 -68.09 76.78 151.11
CA TRP A 682 -68.43 76.51 149.65
C TRP A 682 -68.57 77.72 148.66
N ARG A 683 -68.23 77.53 147.35
CA ARG A 683 -68.83 78.19 146.13
C ARG A 683 -68.57 77.45 144.76
N LYS A 684 -69.44 77.70 143.73
CA LYS A 684 -69.78 77.00 142.43
C LYS A 684 -69.08 77.48 141.11
N LEU A 685 -69.19 76.68 140.02
CA LEU A 685 -68.63 76.71 138.63
C LEU A 685 -69.54 77.31 137.50
N GLU A 686 -68.97 77.72 136.33
CA GLU A 686 -69.67 78.23 135.11
C GLU A 686 -69.10 77.73 133.74
N GLY A 687 -69.91 77.75 132.65
CA GLY A 687 -69.53 77.59 131.22
C GLY A 687 -70.70 77.71 130.19
N THR A 688 -70.46 78.13 128.92
CA THR A 688 -71.47 78.35 127.82
C THR A 688 -70.92 78.11 126.37
N ASP A 689 -71.81 77.89 125.37
CA ASP A 689 -71.58 77.39 123.97
C ASP A 689 -71.34 78.43 122.83
N PRO A 690 -70.72 78.05 121.67
CA PRO A 690 -70.26 78.96 120.59
C PRO A 690 -71.19 79.17 119.36
N THR A 691 -70.87 80.18 118.52
CA THR A 691 -71.76 80.88 117.56
C THR A 691 -71.59 80.53 116.05
N THR A 692 -72.62 80.87 115.25
CA THR A 692 -72.84 80.53 113.82
C THR A 692 -71.69 80.85 112.84
N PHE A 693 -70.81 81.80 113.17
CA PHE A 693 -69.65 82.16 112.34
C PHE A 693 -68.60 81.03 112.26
N GLU A 694 -68.39 80.29 113.37
CA GLU A 694 -67.45 79.18 113.41
C GLU A 694 -67.91 78.01 112.51
N LEU A 695 -69.21 77.81 112.40
CA LEU A 695 -69.80 76.82 111.49
C LEU A 695 -69.55 77.18 110.02
N VAL A 696 -69.78 78.44 109.62
CA VAL A 696 -69.60 78.89 108.22
C VAL A 696 -68.13 78.79 107.79
N LYS A 697 -67.20 79.15 108.69
CA LYS A 697 -65.75 79.00 108.44
C LYS A 697 -65.38 77.53 108.21
N LYS A 698 -66.00 76.61 108.94
CA LYS A 698 -65.79 75.16 108.77
C LYS A 698 -66.35 74.64 107.44
N VAL A 699 -67.50 75.15 107.00
CA VAL A 699 -68.09 74.80 105.69
C VAL A 699 -67.19 75.25 104.53
N GLN A 700 -66.64 76.47 104.56
CA GLN A 700 -65.76 76.96 103.50
C GLN A 700 -64.43 76.18 103.42
N ILE A 701 -63.87 75.75 104.56
CA ILE A 701 -62.68 74.91 104.60
C ILE A 701 -62.97 73.54 103.97
N LEU A 702 -64.15 72.96 104.23
CA LEU A 702 -64.56 71.69 103.65
C LEU A 702 -64.79 71.80 102.14
N GLN A 703 -65.41 72.87 101.64
CA GLN A 703 -65.58 73.10 100.19
C GLN A 703 -64.25 73.24 99.45
N LYS A 704 -63.27 73.97 100.01
CA LYS A 704 -61.91 74.04 99.43
C LYS A 704 -61.20 72.68 99.40
N ARG A 705 -61.41 71.85 100.41
CA ARG A 705 -60.82 70.50 100.48
C ARG A 705 -61.45 69.56 99.44
N ILE A 706 -62.75 69.65 99.22
CA ILE A 706 -63.48 68.86 98.21
C ILE A 706 -63.03 69.23 96.78
N LEU A 707 -62.85 70.53 96.49
CA LEU A 707 -62.35 70.97 95.18
C LEU A 707 -60.94 70.43 94.91
N LYS A 708 -60.04 70.46 95.91
CA LYS A 708 -58.68 69.92 95.78
C LYS A 708 -58.66 68.40 95.58
N LEU A 709 -59.52 67.66 96.29
CA LEU A 709 -59.67 66.22 96.08
C LEU A 709 -60.24 65.88 94.70
N SER A 710 -61.15 66.72 94.18
CA SER A 710 -61.73 66.54 92.85
C SER A 710 -60.70 66.77 91.73
N THR A 711 -59.82 67.78 91.88
CA THR A 711 -58.70 67.99 90.93
C THR A 711 -57.71 66.83 90.95
N ASP A 712 -57.34 66.34 92.14
CA ASP A 712 -56.42 65.20 92.27
C ASP A 712 -57.01 63.91 91.68
N MET A 713 -58.34 63.71 91.80
CA MET A 713 -59.03 62.58 91.19
C MET A 713 -59.04 62.66 89.66
N ILE A 714 -59.24 63.86 89.08
CA ILE A 714 -59.20 64.08 87.64
C ILE A 714 -57.79 63.81 87.09
N ASP A 715 -56.74 64.24 87.78
CA ASP A 715 -55.35 64.01 87.36
C ASP A 715 -54.96 62.52 87.46
N LYS A 716 -55.43 61.82 88.51
CA LYS A 716 -55.25 60.36 88.60
C LYS A 716 -56.01 59.61 87.50
N ASN A 717 -57.23 60.02 87.17
CA ASN A 717 -57.99 59.42 86.06
C ASN A 717 -57.35 59.67 84.70
N LYS A 718 -56.72 60.84 84.47
CA LYS A 718 -55.91 61.08 83.27
C LYS A 718 -54.71 60.14 83.20
N LYS A 719 -53.94 60.02 84.29
CA LYS A 719 -52.80 59.09 84.36
C LYS A 719 -53.20 57.64 84.08
N ILE A 720 -54.34 57.19 84.63
CA ILE A 720 -54.85 55.84 84.37
C ILE A 720 -55.18 55.66 82.88
N LYS A 721 -55.91 56.60 82.27
CA LYS A 721 -56.22 56.54 80.83
C LYS A 721 -54.97 56.56 79.93
N ASP A 722 -53.95 57.31 80.30
CA ASP A 722 -52.69 57.36 79.56
C ASP A 722 -51.92 56.04 79.72
N THR A 723 -51.92 55.42 80.91
CA THR A 723 -51.33 54.10 81.12
C THR A 723 -52.09 52.98 80.42
N GLU A 724 -53.43 53.03 80.35
CA GLU A 724 -54.24 52.07 79.61
C GLU A 724 -54.01 52.18 78.10
N LYS A 725 -53.89 53.40 77.56
CA LYS A 725 -53.51 53.60 76.16
C LYS A 725 -52.11 53.06 75.88
N LEU A 726 -51.15 53.30 76.77
CA LEU A 726 -49.79 52.76 76.62
C LEU A 726 -49.78 51.23 76.67
N TYR A 727 -50.54 50.63 77.58
CA TYR A 727 -50.68 49.18 77.71
C TYR A 727 -51.37 48.55 76.49
N MET A 728 -52.45 49.16 75.98
CA MET A 728 -53.11 48.71 74.74
C MET A 728 -52.17 48.84 73.53
N ASN A 729 -51.41 49.92 73.43
CA ASN A 729 -50.41 50.09 72.37
C ASN A 729 -49.29 49.05 72.47
N LEU A 730 -48.78 48.75 73.67
CA LEU A 730 -47.78 47.69 73.86
C LEU A 730 -48.34 46.30 73.53
N ARG A 731 -49.60 46.03 73.91
CA ARG A 731 -50.27 44.76 73.61
C ARG A 731 -50.51 44.59 72.12
N ASP A 732 -50.89 45.66 71.42
CA ASP A 732 -51.10 45.64 69.96
C ASP A 732 -49.77 45.45 69.22
N VAL A 733 -48.69 46.10 69.68
CA VAL A 733 -47.31 45.89 69.17
C VAL A 733 -46.82 44.46 69.44
N LEU A 734 -47.04 43.90 70.63
CA LEU A 734 -46.65 42.53 70.97
C LEU A 734 -47.46 41.49 70.18
N SER A 735 -48.74 41.74 69.90
CA SER A 735 -49.57 40.86 69.06
C SER A 735 -49.19 40.90 67.57
N LYS A 736 -48.48 41.95 67.14
CA LYS A 736 -47.94 42.14 65.79
C LYS A 736 -46.47 41.73 65.66
N GLN A 737 -45.82 41.30 66.75
CA GLN A 737 -44.49 40.71 66.66
C GLN A 737 -44.62 39.26 66.15
N PRO A 738 -43.95 38.91 65.03
CA PRO A 738 -43.90 37.53 64.58
C PRO A 738 -43.18 36.68 65.63
N ASP A 739 -43.69 35.46 65.86
CA ASP A 739 -43.08 34.46 66.75
C ASP A 739 -41.56 34.39 66.47
N PRO A 740 -40.66 34.25 67.46
CA PRO A 740 -39.21 34.29 67.24
C PRO A 740 -38.72 33.32 66.16
N GLN A 741 -39.48 32.24 65.94
CA GLN A 741 -39.26 31.25 64.90
C GLN A 741 -39.64 31.74 63.49
N VAL A 742 -40.69 32.56 63.37
CA VAL A 742 -41.11 33.21 62.12
C VAL A 742 -40.16 34.35 61.75
N ALA A 743 -39.69 35.14 62.73
CA ALA A 743 -38.69 36.19 62.49
C ALA A 743 -37.35 35.61 61.97
N ALA A 744 -36.86 34.53 62.59
CA ALA A 744 -35.67 33.83 62.14
C ALA A 744 -35.84 33.19 60.75
N ASN A 745 -37.04 32.69 60.43
CA ASN A 745 -37.34 32.16 59.11
C ASN A 745 -37.47 33.26 58.06
N LEU A 746 -38.05 34.41 58.40
CA LEU A 746 -38.12 35.57 57.53
C LEU A 746 -36.72 36.09 57.21
N ASP A 747 -35.84 36.23 58.20
CA ASP A 747 -34.44 36.63 57.98
C ASP A 747 -33.68 35.64 57.09
N LYS A 748 -33.91 34.33 57.25
CA LYS A 748 -33.34 33.31 56.35
C LYS A 748 -33.85 33.46 54.92
N VAL A 749 -35.16 33.68 54.74
CA VAL A 749 -35.78 33.86 53.43
C VAL A 749 -35.34 35.19 52.80
N GLN A 750 -35.23 36.27 53.56
CA GLN A 750 -34.80 37.59 53.10
C GLN A 750 -33.31 37.60 52.74
N ASN A 751 -32.48 36.87 53.49
CA ASN A 751 -31.07 36.66 53.16
C ASN A 751 -30.90 35.74 51.94
N ALA A 752 -31.76 34.72 51.78
CA ALA A 752 -31.76 33.89 50.58
C ALA A 752 -32.23 34.69 49.34
N LEU A 753 -33.22 35.57 49.51
CA LEU A 753 -33.72 36.45 48.46
C LEU A 753 -32.66 37.48 48.07
N ARG A 754 -32.00 38.14 49.03
CA ARG A 754 -30.87 39.06 48.76
C ARG A 754 -29.72 38.36 48.04
N LYS A 755 -29.32 37.17 48.48
CA LYS A 755 -28.29 36.37 47.79
C LYS A 755 -28.71 35.97 46.38
N ARG A 756 -30.00 35.71 46.13
CA ARG A 756 -30.50 35.44 44.78
C ARG A 756 -30.57 36.70 43.93
N GLU A 757 -30.94 37.85 44.50
CA GLU A 757 -30.97 39.13 43.81
C GLU A 757 -29.55 39.61 43.45
N GLU A 758 -28.57 39.41 44.32
CA GLU A 758 -27.15 39.62 44.04
C GLU A 758 -26.66 38.71 42.92
N LYS A 759 -27.00 37.40 42.97
CA LYS A 759 -26.71 36.48 41.87
C LYS A 759 -27.37 36.89 40.56
N LEU A 760 -28.61 37.37 40.62
CA LEU A 760 -29.32 37.87 39.44
C LEU A 760 -28.63 39.12 38.88
N LYS A 761 -28.16 40.03 39.74
CA LYS A 761 -27.37 41.21 39.33
C LYS A 761 -26.03 40.82 38.71
N CYS A 762 -25.33 39.82 39.25
CA CYS A 762 -24.12 39.27 38.64
C CYS A 762 -24.42 38.62 37.28
N LEU A 763 -25.47 37.81 37.18
CA LEU A 763 -25.89 37.19 35.92
C LEU A 763 -26.30 38.23 34.87
N VAL A 764 -26.99 39.31 35.28
CA VAL A 764 -27.33 40.43 34.39
C VAL A 764 -26.06 41.19 33.96
N ALA A 765 -25.08 41.37 34.85
CA ALA A 765 -23.80 41.97 34.49
C ALA A 765 -22.96 41.08 33.54
N GLU A 766 -22.97 39.76 33.77
CA GLU A 766 -22.36 38.78 32.86
C GLU A 766 -23.06 38.80 31.50
N LEU A 767 -24.39 38.83 31.47
CA LEU A 767 -25.17 38.93 30.23
C LEU A 767 -24.86 40.22 29.47
N ASN A 768 -24.78 41.36 30.17
CA ASN A 768 -24.40 42.64 29.57
C ASN A 768 -22.95 42.63 29.07
N MET A 769 -22.03 41.94 29.75
CA MET A 769 -20.66 41.76 29.28
C MET A 769 -20.60 40.88 28.03
N TYR A 770 -21.37 39.79 27.98
CA TYR A 770 -21.46 38.94 26.79
C TYR A 770 -22.14 39.65 25.62
N GLU A 771 -23.15 40.49 25.88
CA GLU A 771 -23.74 41.36 24.86
C GLU A 771 -22.74 42.40 24.36
N ALA A 772 -21.93 43.00 25.24
CA ALA A 772 -20.86 43.91 24.85
C ALA A 772 -19.77 43.22 24.01
N GLN A 773 -19.35 42.01 24.39
CA GLN A 773 -18.42 41.20 23.59
C GLN A 773 -19.02 40.80 22.24
N ALA A 774 -20.31 40.45 22.20
CA ALA A 774 -20.99 40.13 20.94
C ALA A 774 -21.09 41.34 20.00
N GLU A 775 -21.34 42.54 20.54
CA GLU A 775 -21.30 43.79 19.75
C GLU A 775 -19.87 44.16 19.33
N GLU A 776 -18.86 43.90 20.15
CA GLU A 776 -17.45 44.08 19.77
C GLU A 776 -17.06 43.13 18.63
N TYR A 777 -17.46 41.85 18.70
CA TYR A 777 -17.27 40.90 17.61
C TYR A 777 -18.02 41.28 16.34
N LYS A 778 -19.23 41.86 16.44
CA LYS A 778 -19.93 42.43 15.27
C LYS A 778 -19.15 43.63 14.70
N GLY A 779 -18.58 44.47 15.57
CA GLY A 779 -17.70 45.58 15.19
C GLY A 779 -16.44 45.09 14.46
N ASP A 780 -15.81 44.02 14.96
CA ASP A 780 -14.65 43.38 14.33
C ASP A 780 -14.99 42.72 13.00
N MET A 781 -16.15 42.06 12.90
CA MET A 781 -16.63 41.50 11.64
C MET A 781 -16.91 42.61 10.61
N ALA A 782 -17.40 43.78 11.04
CA ALA A 782 -17.57 44.94 10.17
C ALA A 782 -16.22 45.57 9.79
N ARG A 783 -15.24 45.64 10.71
CA ARG A 783 -13.86 46.08 10.41
C ARG A 783 -13.18 45.16 9.41
N MET A 784 -13.20 43.85 9.66
CA MET A 784 -12.67 42.83 8.75
C MET A 784 -13.39 42.87 7.39
N GLY A 785 -14.72 43.08 7.38
CA GLY A 785 -15.50 43.30 6.16
C GLY A 785 -15.02 44.54 5.37
N ASN A 786 -14.78 45.66 6.06
CA ASN A 786 -14.25 46.88 5.46
C ASN A 786 -12.81 46.72 4.96
N GLU A 787 -11.95 46.03 5.71
CA GLU A 787 -10.58 45.71 5.31
C GLU A 787 -10.54 44.77 4.10
N MET A 788 -11.44 43.79 4.03
CA MET A 788 -11.62 42.93 2.86
C MET A 788 -12.14 43.71 1.65
N CYS A 789 -13.03 44.68 1.86
CA CYS A 789 -13.45 45.61 0.80
C CYS A 789 -12.30 46.53 0.33
N GLU A 790 -11.47 47.04 1.23
CA GLU A 790 -10.27 47.81 0.93
C GLU A 790 -9.21 46.97 0.18
N LEU A 791 -8.97 45.73 0.60
CA LEU A 791 -8.13 44.75 -0.10
C LEU A 791 -8.67 44.45 -1.49
N LYS A 792 -9.98 44.28 -1.63
CA LYS A 792 -10.65 44.07 -2.92
C LYS A 792 -10.50 45.31 -3.82
N LYS A 793 -10.63 46.53 -3.28
CA LYS A 793 -10.34 47.78 -4.03
C LYS A 793 -8.88 47.87 -4.45
N LYS A 794 -7.93 47.56 -3.56
CA LYS A 794 -6.48 47.55 -3.86
C LYS A 794 -6.13 46.51 -4.92
N TYR A 795 -6.69 45.30 -4.82
CA TYR A 795 -6.56 44.24 -5.82
C TYR A 795 -7.10 44.66 -7.19
N TYR A 796 -8.30 45.24 -7.26
CA TYR A 796 -8.84 45.74 -8.53
C TYR A 796 -8.09 46.95 -9.06
N ALA A 797 -7.54 47.83 -8.21
CA ALA A 797 -6.67 48.92 -8.62
C ALA A 797 -5.35 48.40 -9.21
N GLN A 798 -4.77 47.36 -8.61
CA GLN A 798 -3.56 46.70 -9.13
C GLN A 798 -3.85 45.95 -10.44
N LYS A 799 -5.02 45.32 -10.57
CA LYS A 799 -5.50 44.70 -11.82
C LYS A 799 -5.70 45.75 -12.93
N ARG A 800 -6.28 46.92 -12.61
CA ARG A 800 -6.40 48.05 -13.56
C ARG A 800 -5.03 48.63 -13.95
N LYS A 801 -4.07 48.71 -13.02
CA LYS A 801 -2.69 49.14 -13.32
C LYS A 801 -1.98 48.14 -14.25
N LEU A 802 -2.15 46.84 -14.03
CA LEU A 802 -1.62 45.78 -14.90
C LEU A 802 -2.29 45.77 -16.28
N GLN A 803 -3.57 46.11 -16.36
CA GLN A 803 -4.29 46.24 -17.64
C GLN A 803 -3.85 47.49 -18.43
N LYS A 804 -3.64 48.61 -17.75
CA LYS A 804 -3.03 49.82 -18.34
C LYS A 804 -1.58 49.60 -18.81
N MET A 805 -0.81 48.76 -18.12
CA MET A 805 0.53 48.35 -18.58
C MET A 805 0.48 47.40 -19.79
N LYS A 806 -0.58 46.60 -19.94
CA LYS A 806 -0.82 45.79 -21.15
C LYS A 806 -1.31 46.61 -22.35
N GLU A 807 -1.97 47.74 -22.10
CA GLU A 807 -2.42 48.68 -23.14
C GLU A 807 -1.33 49.69 -23.57
N ALA A 808 -0.21 49.77 -22.83
CA ALA A 808 0.93 50.64 -23.13
C ALA A 808 2.06 49.95 -23.93
N ILE A 809 1.69 49.08 -24.88
CA ILE A 809 2.61 48.58 -25.93
C ILE A 809 2.16 49.22 -27.26
N PRO A 810 2.93 50.15 -27.83
CA PRO A 810 2.54 50.81 -29.07
C PRO A 810 2.76 49.86 -30.26
N LYS A 811 1.68 49.50 -30.95
CA LYS A 811 1.74 48.90 -32.29
C LYS A 811 1.84 50.02 -33.32
N SER A 812 2.99 50.08 -33.98
CA SER A 812 3.23 50.87 -35.17
C SER A 812 2.38 50.37 -36.34
N THR A 813 1.71 51.33 -36.97
CA THR A 813 1.23 51.41 -38.36
C THR A 813 1.77 50.36 -39.34
N HIS A 814 0.86 49.66 -40.01
CA HIS A 814 0.83 49.58 -41.47
C HIS A 814 -0.54 49.07 -41.94
N GLU A 815 -1.28 49.94 -42.64
CA GLU A 815 -2.40 49.55 -43.49
C GLU A 815 -1.85 48.88 -44.76
N SER A 816 -2.51 47.81 -45.22
CA SER A 816 -2.63 47.55 -46.65
C SER A 816 -3.99 46.93 -46.97
N ILE A 817 -4.49 47.46 -48.08
CA ILE A 817 -5.81 47.41 -48.69
C ILE A 817 -5.94 46.15 -49.58
N LEU A 818 -7.12 45.49 -49.50
CA LEU A 818 -7.78 44.63 -50.52
C LEU A 818 -7.25 43.18 -50.80
N PRO A 819 -8.03 42.29 -51.46
CA PRO A 819 -9.39 41.82 -51.12
C PRO A 819 -9.69 40.33 -51.47
N GLY A 820 -10.87 39.84 -51.05
CA GLY A 820 -11.62 38.80 -51.77
C GLY A 820 -11.47 37.38 -51.22
N ILE A 821 -12.45 36.48 -51.20
CA ILE A 821 -13.81 36.33 -51.77
C ILE A 821 -14.49 35.31 -50.82
N LEU A 822 -15.61 35.61 -50.17
CA LEU A 822 -17.02 35.45 -50.61
C LEU A 822 -17.52 33.99 -50.72
N LEU A 823 -18.77 33.81 -50.28
CA LEU A 823 -19.67 32.63 -50.36
C LEU A 823 -19.45 31.57 -49.28
N SER A 824 -20.47 31.03 -48.61
CA SER A 824 -21.92 31.00 -48.83
C SER A 824 -22.55 30.58 -47.49
N SER A 825 -23.56 31.28 -46.95
CA SER A 825 -24.99 30.88 -46.96
C SER A 825 -25.21 29.43 -46.46
N LYS A 826 -26.10 29.10 -45.53
CA LYS A 826 -27.37 29.68 -45.05
C LYS A 826 -27.87 28.72 -43.93
N LYS A 827 -28.56 29.24 -42.90
CA LYS A 827 -29.75 28.65 -42.20
C LYS A 827 -29.55 27.26 -41.49
N PHE A 828 -30.12 26.92 -40.33
CA PHE A 828 -31.36 27.27 -39.65
C PHE A 828 -31.30 26.75 -38.19
N CYS A 829 -32.37 27.03 -37.43
CA CYS A 829 -32.62 26.82 -36.00
C CYS A 829 -32.36 25.41 -35.41
N GLY A 830 -32.09 25.38 -34.10
CA GLY A 830 -32.26 24.19 -33.25
C GLY A 830 -31.74 24.42 -31.84
N GLY A 831 -32.62 24.39 -30.84
CA GLY A 831 -32.29 24.66 -29.44
C GLY A 831 -31.54 23.54 -28.73
N GLY A 832 -31.31 23.72 -27.43
CA GLY A 832 -30.92 22.64 -26.53
C GLY A 832 -29.57 22.86 -25.84
N PHE A 833 -29.61 22.70 -24.52
CA PHE A 833 -28.55 22.90 -23.55
C PHE A 833 -27.28 22.04 -23.70
N ARG A 834 -26.25 22.50 -22.97
CA ARG A 834 -25.19 21.80 -22.20
C ARG A 834 -23.81 21.55 -22.82
N MET A 835 -22.85 22.20 -22.14
CA MET A 835 -21.69 21.63 -21.42
C MET A 835 -20.77 20.66 -22.17
N ILE A 836 -19.55 21.11 -22.47
CA ILE A 836 -18.35 20.24 -22.54
C ILE A 836 -17.11 21.02 -22.04
N THR A 837 -16.52 20.49 -20.97
CA THR A 837 -15.10 20.61 -20.50
C THR A 837 -14.08 20.47 -21.64
N PRO A 838 -12.84 21.02 -21.61
CA PRO A 838 -11.73 20.23 -21.02
C PRO A 838 -10.48 20.99 -20.51
N THR A 839 -9.73 20.25 -19.70
CA THR A 839 -8.27 20.25 -19.43
C THR A 839 -7.39 20.47 -20.71
N SER A 840 -6.09 20.78 -20.71
CA SER A 840 -4.96 20.47 -19.80
C SER A 840 -3.69 21.27 -20.22
N LYS A 841 -2.74 21.48 -19.29
CA LYS A 841 -1.24 21.50 -19.41
C LYS A 841 -0.60 22.48 -20.43
N SER A 842 0.59 23.08 -20.25
CA SER A 842 1.81 22.68 -19.55
C SER A 842 2.81 23.87 -19.44
N CYS A 843 3.70 23.75 -18.44
CA CYS A 843 5.15 24.04 -18.45
C CYS A 843 5.80 25.42 -18.17
N CYS A 844 6.77 25.32 -17.23
CA CYS A 844 8.15 25.83 -17.26
C CYS A 844 8.38 27.31 -16.82
N ILE A 845 9.17 27.56 -15.76
CA ILE A 845 10.64 27.82 -15.77
C ILE A 845 11.16 28.16 -14.35
N LEU A 846 12.40 27.72 -14.13
CA LEU A 846 13.33 27.75 -13.00
C LEU A 846 13.83 29.13 -12.47
N ASN A 847 14.44 29.02 -11.25
CA ASN A 847 15.62 29.74 -10.71
C ASN A 847 15.44 31.19 -10.19
N SER A 848 16.08 31.65 -9.11
CA SER A 848 17.05 31.10 -8.12
C SER A 848 17.41 32.20 -7.10
N SER A 849 17.90 31.78 -5.91
CA SER A 849 18.84 32.48 -4.98
C SER A 849 18.31 33.73 -4.22
N MET A 850 18.67 34.07 -2.97
CA MET A 850 19.83 33.79 -2.11
C MET A 850 19.49 33.85 -0.60
N SER A 851 20.11 32.92 0.15
CA SER A 851 20.90 33.11 1.38
C SER A 851 20.43 34.00 2.56
N ARG A 852 20.04 33.37 3.68
CA ARG A 852 20.87 33.15 4.89
C ARG A 852 20.22 32.12 5.79
#